data_AF-A0A1J5D1S8-F1
#
_entry.id   AF-A0A1J5D1S8-F1
#
_cell.length_a   1.000
_cell.length_b   1.000
_cell.length_c   1.000
_cell.angle_alpha   90.00
_cell.angle_beta   90.00
_cell.angle_gamma   90.00
#
_symmetry.space_group_name_H-M   'P 1'
#
loop_
_entity.id
_entity.type
_entity.pdbx_description
1 polymer ?
#
loop_
_entity_poly.entity_id
_entity_poly.type
_entity_poly.pdbx_seq_one_letter_code
_entity_poly.pdbx_strand_id
1 'polypeptide(L)'
;MHTTQTALLALCLATALLLPARLEATTICLDPGHGGTDPGATGCGLIEEEINLDTQLKLRSLLQAAGFVVIMTREIDVSVGLTARASYANSNGADRFVSIHSNSATNATATGIETYCSTTGSNSSFDLRDRIQTEMLAAWPLTNRGGKTASFTVLTATAMPATLSELAFIVNCGLDATYLGSNTERQKAAEAHLRALQLHFGQNPVDPPVTGQLKGVVFEDQGVGTADMSVLIPSTRVEIVETGDSQNAGSATAAWTFSLPPGTYTVRASRSGWVTNTRTCQVLPNDITWCSIGLFPDSAPVDVLADAASDVGADVVPTDTEPADTSVTDTNIPTDTGVGPDTAANDTSPPTDTASAPDLTTEDSTMAADTLATELAPRGNVDDSCGCRVGERSQQPPWLVLLLALGVLLFLRRRRLAAVGAALLVGFAFVPTGHADEAVVENVQFASLRSPKLVVEGHQSPVLSPSGEKVVYTTEKFGGLFVSNVDGSGAQTITHDARAGYLPVWTADSQNIALRLPKRPFAGEPMLLMSLNGEFVGPWTPNAERTVFQRDDAVWLREGTDETRLSDENDRYFEPQLSFDGQVVIYNGLLSGVHVMFLTTNIHASFAGGSHASLSADGRWLIFDRTTDDGEQVTGSELLLADLLDPNRVRLCVLTHSPDVIELYPSLSADGQTVTYSTPDGVWFAEVIEIQP
;
A
#
# COMPACT_ATOMS: atom_id res chain seq x y z
N MET A 1 -14.15 26.29 -70.43
CA MET A 1 -12.82 26.05 -69.80
C MET A 1 -12.34 27.19 -68.90
N HIS A 2 -12.97 28.38 -68.87
CA HIS A 2 -12.49 29.51 -68.06
C HIS A 2 -13.14 29.72 -66.67
N THR A 3 -14.21 28.98 -66.33
CA THR A 3 -14.95 29.17 -65.07
C THR A 3 -14.57 28.19 -63.95
N THR A 4 -13.88 27.09 -64.27
CA THR A 4 -13.46 26.10 -63.27
C THR A 4 -12.07 26.38 -62.68
N GLN A 5 -11.20 27.11 -63.37
CA GLN A 5 -9.88 27.49 -62.86
C GLN A 5 -9.93 28.64 -61.84
N THR A 6 -10.85 29.59 -61.98
CA THR A 6 -11.03 30.69 -61.03
C THR A 6 -11.65 30.25 -59.71
N ALA A 7 -12.53 29.24 -59.72
CA ALA A 7 -13.12 28.67 -58.51
C ALA A 7 -12.12 27.82 -57.71
N LEU A 8 -11.23 27.07 -58.37
CA LEU A 8 -10.20 26.29 -57.69
C LEU A 8 -9.11 27.18 -57.07
N LEU A 9 -8.70 28.25 -57.74
CA LEU A 9 -7.71 29.20 -57.20
C LEU A 9 -8.27 29.96 -55.99
N ALA A 10 -9.53 30.37 -56.03
CA ALA A 10 -10.20 31.04 -54.90
C ALA A 10 -10.42 30.09 -53.70
N LEU A 11 -10.70 28.81 -53.95
CA LEU A 11 -10.84 27.80 -52.90
C LEU A 11 -9.49 27.44 -52.26
N CYS A 12 -8.42 27.34 -53.05
CA CYS A 12 -7.06 27.13 -52.53
C CYS A 12 -6.53 28.34 -51.74
N LEU A 13 -6.84 29.57 -52.16
CA LEU A 13 -6.47 30.78 -51.43
C LEU A 13 -7.28 30.92 -50.13
N ALA A 14 -8.57 30.55 -50.13
CA ALA A 14 -9.41 30.54 -48.94
C ALA A 14 -8.99 29.46 -47.93
N THR A 15 -8.53 28.29 -48.38
CA THR A 15 -7.95 27.27 -47.47
C THR A 15 -6.57 27.63 -46.94
N ALA A 16 -5.78 28.42 -47.67
CA ALA A 16 -4.49 28.94 -47.19
C ALA A 16 -4.65 30.07 -46.15
N LEU A 17 -5.78 30.81 -46.19
CA LEU A 17 -6.17 31.82 -45.20
C LEU A 17 -6.92 31.24 -43.98
N LEU A 18 -7.25 29.95 -44.00
CA LEU A 18 -7.90 29.20 -42.91
C LEU A 18 -6.96 28.20 -42.22
N LEU A 19 -5.71 28.09 -42.65
CA LEU A 19 -4.68 27.61 -41.74
C LEU A 19 -4.63 28.64 -40.61
N PRO A 20 -4.89 28.27 -39.34
CA PRO A 20 -4.49 29.17 -38.27
C PRO A 20 -3.02 29.50 -38.56
N ALA A 21 -2.69 30.79 -38.62
CA ALA A 21 -1.30 31.19 -38.48
C ALA A 21 -0.76 30.31 -37.35
N ARG A 22 0.28 29.51 -37.61
CA ARG A 22 0.95 28.79 -36.52
C ARG A 22 1.27 29.89 -35.50
N LEU A 23 0.50 29.96 -34.42
CA LEU A 23 0.95 30.62 -33.22
C LEU A 23 2.24 29.87 -32.92
N GLU A 24 3.37 30.55 -33.12
CA GLU A 24 4.65 30.09 -32.60
C GLU A 24 4.37 29.71 -31.15
N ALA A 25 4.50 28.42 -30.82
CA ALA A 25 4.05 27.91 -29.55
C ALA A 25 4.96 28.48 -28.46
N THR A 26 4.39 29.22 -27.51
CA THR A 26 5.14 29.88 -26.44
C THR A 26 5.90 28.84 -25.62
N THR A 27 7.22 29.01 -25.54
CA THR A 27 8.13 28.10 -24.83
C THR A 27 8.47 28.64 -23.44
N ILE A 28 8.18 27.87 -22.40
CA ILE A 28 8.51 28.21 -21.01
C ILE A 28 9.66 27.31 -20.55
N CYS A 29 10.75 27.93 -20.10
CA CYS A 29 11.83 27.22 -19.42
C CYS A 29 11.56 27.19 -17.92
N LEU A 30 11.41 26.00 -17.39
CA LEU A 30 11.25 25.69 -15.98
C LEU A 30 12.62 25.31 -15.39
N ASP A 31 13.00 25.95 -14.29
CA ASP A 31 14.29 25.76 -13.64
C ASP A 31 14.14 25.36 -12.17
N PRO A 32 14.03 24.05 -11.86
CA PRO A 32 14.00 23.59 -10.48
C PRO A 32 15.37 23.85 -9.83
N GLY A 33 15.42 24.76 -8.84
CA GLY A 33 16.65 25.11 -8.14
C GLY A 33 17.36 23.87 -7.54
N HIS A 34 18.68 23.94 -7.37
CA HIS A 34 19.49 22.86 -6.77
C HIS A 34 19.50 21.54 -7.59
N GLY A 35 19.93 20.41 -7.02
CA GLY A 35 20.00 19.11 -7.68
C GLY A 35 21.32 18.35 -7.46
N GLY A 36 21.24 17.05 -7.19
CA GLY A 36 22.33 16.10 -7.10
C GLY A 36 23.24 16.37 -5.90
N THR A 37 24.45 16.86 -6.14
CA THR A 37 25.41 17.16 -5.05
C THR A 37 25.09 18.44 -4.27
N ASP A 38 24.12 19.23 -4.72
CA ASP A 38 23.67 20.45 -4.06
C ASP A 38 22.20 20.27 -3.65
N PRO A 39 21.91 19.88 -2.40
CA PRO A 39 20.54 19.65 -1.93
C PRO A 39 19.74 20.95 -1.71
N GLY A 40 20.41 22.11 -1.81
CA GLY A 40 19.89 23.37 -1.32
C GLY A 40 19.76 23.39 0.20
N ALA A 41 18.82 24.18 0.69
CA ALA A 41 18.51 24.24 2.10
C ALA A 41 17.83 22.95 2.59
N THR A 42 18.16 22.56 3.82
CA THR A 42 17.52 21.43 4.53
C THR A 42 16.98 21.90 5.87
N GLY A 43 15.75 21.52 6.20
CA GLY A 43 15.12 21.93 7.45
C GLY A 43 13.80 21.20 7.68
N CYS A 44 13.44 20.96 8.94
CA CYS A 44 12.15 20.37 9.30
C CYS A 44 11.83 19.02 8.62
N GLY A 45 12.86 18.23 8.30
CA GLY A 45 12.70 16.96 7.57
C GLY A 45 12.50 17.10 6.06
N LEU A 46 12.67 18.31 5.51
CA LEU A 46 12.49 18.63 4.09
C LEU A 46 13.83 19.00 3.44
N ILE A 47 13.93 18.72 2.13
CA ILE A 47 15.09 19.05 1.29
C ILE A 47 14.61 19.94 0.14
N GLU A 48 15.26 21.08 -0.05
CA GLU A 48 14.82 22.10 -1.01
C GLU A 48 14.78 21.58 -2.46
N GLU A 49 15.79 20.83 -2.90
CA GLU A 49 15.85 20.35 -4.29
C GLU A 49 14.67 19.44 -4.67
N GLU A 50 14.15 18.67 -3.72
CA GLU A 50 13.01 17.76 -3.88
C GLU A 50 11.71 18.55 -4.06
N ILE A 51 11.48 19.54 -3.18
CA ILE A 51 10.31 20.44 -3.24
C ILE A 51 10.29 21.22 -4.56
N ASN A 52 11.45 21.76 -4.95
CA ASN A 52 11.60 22.55 -6.17
C ASN A 52 11.32 21.71 -7.41
N LEU A 53 11.84 20.47 -7.45
CA LEU A 53 11.62 19.55 -8.56
C LEU A 53 10.16 19.12 -8.66
N ASP A 54 9.57 18.66 -7.55
CA ASP A 54 8.20 18.18 -7.52
C ASP A 54 7.21 19.28 -7.97
N THR A 55 7.34 20.49 -7.42
CA THR A 55 6.49 21.63 -7.79
C THR A 55 6.59 21.96 -9.28
N GLN A 56 7.79 21.92 -9.86
CA GLN A 56 7.97 22.25 -11.27
C GLN A 56 7.59 21.13 -12.23
N LEU A 57 7.69 19.85 -11.84
CA LEU A 57 7.15 18.74 -12.62
C LEU A 57 5.62 18.84 -12.71
N LYS A 58 4.95 19.24 -11.63
CA LYS A 58 3.51 19.55 -11.64
C LYS A 58 3.19 20.71 -12.56
N LEU A 59 3.95 21.82 -12.45
CA LEU A 59 3.80 22.98 -13.32
C LEU A 59 4.02 22.64 -14.79
N ARG A 60 5.00 21.78 -15.12
CA ARG A 60 5.22 21.29 -16.49
C ARG A 60 3.96 20.66 -17.05
N SER A 61 3.36 19.71 -16.33
CA SER A 61 2.16 19.00 -16.79
C SER A 61 1.00 19.96 -17.01
N LEU A 62 0.80 20.91 -16.10
CA LEU A 62 -0.23 21.96 -16.22
C LEU A 62 0.00 22.86 -17.43
N LEU A 63 1.22 23.33 -17.65
CA LEU A 63 1.57 24.20 -18.79
C LEU A 63 1.43 23.47 -20.12
N GLN A 64 1.86 22.21 -20.21
CA GLN A 64 1.68 21.39 -21.40
C GLN A 64 0.19 21.17 -21.71
N ALA A 65 -0.63 20.88 -20.70
CA ALA A 65 -2.08 20.76 -20.85
C ALA A 65 -2.74 22.08 -21.29
N ALA A 66 -2.19 23.21 -20.86
CA ALA A 66 -2.63 24.54 -21.29
C ALA A 66 -2.08 24.97 -22.67
N GLY A 67 -1.31 24.10 -23.36
CA GLY A 67 -0.84 24.32 -24.73
C GLY A 67 0.50 25.04 -24.84
N PHE A 68 1.24 25.22 -23.74
CA PHE A 68 2.60 25.76 -23.76
C PHE A 68 3.61 24.66 -24.13
N VAL A 69 4.69 25.04 -24.82
CA VAL A 69 5.88 24.19 -24.93
C VAL A 69 6.68 24.37 -23.65
N VAL A 70 7.06 23.27 -23.00
CA VAL A 70 7.82 23.32 -21.75
C VAL A 70 9.16 22.63 -21.94
N ILE A 71 10.23 23.31 -21.54
CA ILE A 71 11.56 22.73 -21.39
C ILE A 71 11.99 22.88 -19.94
N MET A 72 12.72 21.91 -19.40
CA MET A 72 13.22 21.98 -18.02
C MET A 72 14.74 21.92 -18.00
N THR A 73 15.38 22.64 -17.06
CA THR A 73 16.83 22.56 -16.84
C THR A 73 17.24 21.23 -16.22
N ARG A 74 16.34 20.59 -15.46
CA ARG A 74 16.40 19.21 -14.98
C ARG A 74 15.00 18.64 -14.77
N GLU A 75 14.84 17.33 -14.95
CA GLU A 75 13.60 16.58 -14.69
C GLU A 75 13.79 15.47 -13.65
N ILE A 76 15.01 15.30 -13.19
CA ILE A 76 15.45 14.30 -12.21
C ILE A 76 16.39 14.98 -11.21
N ASP A 77 16.79 14.23 -10.19
CA ASP A 77 17.81 14.67 -9.26
C ASP A 77 19.21 14.60 -9.89
N VAL A 78 19.70 15.76 -10.36
CA VAL A 78 21.00 15.89 -11.03
C VAL A 78 21.52 17.31 -10.88
N SER A 79 22.84 17.44 -10.74
CA SER A 79 23.49 18.74 -10.62
C SER A 79 23.54 19.49 -11.94
N VAL A 80 23.05 20.73 -11.93
CA VAL A 80 23.10 21.67 -13.06
C VAL A 80 23.66 23.01 -12.59
N GLY A 81 24.78 23.45 -13.16
CA GLY A 81 25.42 24.71 -12.80
C GLY A 81 24.60 25.95 -13.19
N LEU A 82 24.70 27.02 -12.41
CA LEU A 82 23.90 28.25 -12.59
C LEU A 82 23.97 28.84 -14.01
N THR A 83 25.18 28.94 -14.59
CA THR A 83 25.35 29.42 -15.98
C THR A 83 24.81 28.44 -17.02
N ALA A 84 24.85 27.13 -16.74
CA ALA A 84 24.32 26.11 -17.64
C ALA A 84 22.79 26.18 -17.75
N ARG A 85 22.09 26.46 -16.63
CA ARG A 85 20.64 26.70 -16.60
C ARG A 85 20.21 27.82 -17.53
N ALA A 86 20.86 28.99 -17.40
CA ALA A 86 20.60 30.13 -18.25
C ALA A 86 20.98 29.86 -19.72
N SER A 87 22.13 29.22 -19.96
CA SER A 87 22.58 28.87 -21.31
C SER A 87 21.63 27.90 -22.01
N TYR A 88 21.07 26.94 -21.27
CA TYR A 88 20.07 26.00 -21.77
C TYR A 88 18.80 26.72 -22.21
N ALA A 89 18.26 27.61 -21.37
CA ALA A 89 17.08 28.41 -21.70
C ALA A 89 17.31 29.29 -22.95
N ASN A 90 18.47 29.96 -23.01
CA ASN A 90 18.85 30.83 -24.12
C ASN A 90 19.00 30.06 -25.44
N SER A 91 19.67 28.91 -25.39
CA SER A 91 19.98 28.11 -26.59
C SER A 91 18.73 27.44 -27.18
N ASN A 92 17.73 27.16 -26.34
CA ASN A 92 16.44 26.61 -26.77
C ASN A 92 15.39 27.68 -27.07
N GLY A 93 15.76 28.96 -27.04
CA GLY A 93 14.87 30.06 -27.43
C GLY A 93 13.64 30.21 -26.54
N ALA A 94 13.75 29.97 -25.24
CA ALA A 94 12.61 30.10 -24.33
C ALA A 94 12.07 31.54 -24.30
N ASP A 95 10.75 31.68 -24.28
CA ASP A 95 10.07 32.97 -24.16
C ASP A 95 10.05 33.48 -22.73
N ARG A 96 9.98 32.57 -21.74
CA ARG A 96 10.04 32.90 -20.31
C ARG A 96 10.91 31.90 -19.56
N PHE A 97 11.51 32.38 -18.49
CA PHE A 97 12.27 31.56 -17.55
C PHE A 97 11.66 31.67 -16.15
N VAL A 98 11.31 30.54 -15.55
CA VAL A 98 10.70 30.47 -14.22
C VAL A 98 11.54 29.54 -13.36
N SER A 99 12.23 30.10 -12.39
CA SER A 99 12.96 29.35 -11.37
C SER A 99 12.13 29.26 -10.09
N ILE A 100 12.18 28.12 -9.41
CA ILE A 100 11.49 27.89 -8.13
C ILE A 100 12.51 27.36 -7.13
N HIS A 101 12.49 27.99 -5.96
CA HIS A 101 13.33 27.76 -4.79
C HIS A 101 12.46 27.71 -3.51
N SER A 102 13.06 27.20 -2.43
CA SER A 102 12.45 27.16 -1.10
C SER A 102 13.41 27.78 -0.10
N ASN A 103 13.08 28.98 0.33
CA ASN A 103 13.94 29.88 1.07
C ASN A 103 14.50 29.28 2.36
N SER A 104 15.55 29.90 2.88
CA SER A 104 16.12 29.57 4.18
C SER A 104 16.65 30.81 4.89
N ALA A 105 16.72 30.74 6.22
CA ALA A 105 17.25 31.80 7.06
C ALA A 105 17.95 31.22 8.28
N THR A 106 18.90 31.96 8.83
CA THR A 106 19.50 31.63 10.14
C THR A 106 18.49 31.74 11.29
N ASN A 107 17.51 32.64 11.16
CA ASN A 107 16.40 32.76 12.08
C ASN A 107 15.22 31.89 11.61
N ALA A 108 14.95 30.81 12.35
CA ALA A 108 13.87 29.87 12.06
C ALA A 108 12.45 30.46 12.15
N THR A 109 12.29 31.71 12.64
CA THR A 109 10.99 32.40 12.62
C THR A 109 10.72 33.15 11.32
N ALA A 110 11.69 33.26 10.41
CA ALA A 110 11.44 33.80 9.08
C ALA A 110 10.38 32.96 8.36
N THR A 111 9.43 33.62 7.70
CA THR A 111 8.28 32.97 7.03
C THR A 111 7.83 33.82 5.86
N GLY A 112 7.25 33.17 4.86
CA GLY A 112 6.48 33.81 3.81
C GLY A 112 7.06 33.68 2.41
N ILE A 113 6.31 34.25 1.47
CA ILE A 113 6.52 34.10 0.02
C ILE A 113 7.19 35.36 -0.53
N GLU A 114 8.23 35.18 -1.34
CA GLU A 114 8.86 36.26 -2.11
C GLU A 114 9.19 35.81 -3.53
N THR A 115 9.04 36.72 -4.49
CA THR A 115 9.33 36.45 -5.91
C THR A 115 10.29 37.51 -6.43
N TYR A 116 11.35 37.08 -7.10
CA TYR A 116 12.42 37.94 -7.63
C TYR A 116 12.36 38.03 -9.15
N CYS A 117 12.77 39.17 -9.68
CA CYS A 117 13.29 39.30 -11.05
C CYS A 117 14.66 40.00 -11.02
N SER A 118 15.32 40.13 -12.18
CA SER A 118 16.60 40.85 -12.25
C SER A 118 16.45 42.33 -11.85
N THR A 119 17.47 42.89 -11.20
CA THR A 119 17.57 44.35 -10.97
C THR A 119 17.53 45.18 -12.25
N THR A 120 17.91 44.58 -13.37
CA THR A 120 17.84 45.14 -14.73
C THR A 120 16.76 44.47 -15.58
N GLY A 121 15.79 43.80 -14.95
CA GLY A 121 14.73 43.07 -15.61
C GLY A 121 13.86 43.95 -16.51
N SER A 122 13.28 43.34 -17.54
CA SER A 122 12.32 44.03 -18.41
C SER A 122 10.98 44.26 -17.69
N ASN A 123 10.14 45.17 -18.19
CA ASN A 123 8.76 45.32 -17.69
C ASN A 123 7.98 43.99 -17.69
N SER A 124 8.27 43.10 -18.64
CA SER A 124 7.69 41.76 -18.68
C SER A 124 8.16 40.87 -17.53
N SER A 125 9.40 41.03 -17.06
CA SER A 125 9.92 40.33 -15.87
C SER A 125 9.24 40.82 -14.59
N PHE A 126 9.04 42.13 -14.48
CA PHE A 126 8.31 42.74 -13.36
C PHE A 126 6.84 42.29 -13.33
N ASP A 127 6.15 42.31 -14.47
CA ASP A 127 4.76 41.86 -14.56
C ASP A 127 4.60 40.38 -14.20
N LEU A 128 5.48 39.49 -14.72
CA LEU A 128 5.43 38.07 -14.37
C LEU A 128 5.70 37.84 -12.87
N ARG A 129 6.71 38.51 -12.31
CA ARG A 129 7.04 38.44 -10.87
C ARG A 129 5.83 38.81 -10.01
N ASP A 130 5.19 39.93 -10.32
CA ASP A 130 4.09 40.46 -9.49
C ASP A 130 2.82 39.59 -9.59
N ARG A 131 2.57 38.98 -10.77
CA ARG A 131 1.49 38.00 -10.94
C ARG A 131 1.75 36.73 -10.17
N ILE A 132 2.96 36.17 -10.24
CA ILE A 132 3.33 34.98 -9.47
C ILE A 132 3.18 35.26 -7.97
N GLN A 133 3.67 36.40 -7.49
CA GLN A 133 3.52 36.79 -6.08
C GLN A 133 2.04 36.83 -5.66
N THR A 134 1.18 37.40 -6.50
CA THR A 134 -0.26 37.54 -6.20
C THR A 134 -0.98 36.20 -6.19
N GLU A 135 -0.77 35.36 -7.21
CA GLU A 135 -1.43 34.04 -7.29
C GLU A 135 -0.92 33.10 -6.18
N MET A 136 0.36 33.15 -5.85
CA MET A 136 0.91 32.36 -4.74
C MET A 136 0.31 32.73 -3.39
N LEU A 137 0.07 34.02 -3.13
CA LEU A 137 -0.60 34.47 -1.89
C LEU A 137 -2.08 34.08 -1.85
N ALA A 138 -2.72 33.91 -3.01
CA ALA A 138 -4.08 33.40 -3.09
C ALA A 138 -4.13 31.89 -2.81
N ALA A 139 -3.13 31.14 -3.27
CA ALA A 139 -3.01 29.70 -3.02
C ALA A 139 -2.59 29.40 -1.57
N TRP A 140 -1.56 30.09 -1.08
CA TRP A 140 -0.94 29.89 0.22
C TRP A 140 -1.09 31.17 1.06
N PRO A 141 -1.93 31.17 2.11
CA PRO A 141 -2.16 32.34 2.97
C PRO A 141 -0.99 32.57 3.96
N LEU A 142 0.24 32.57 3.44
CA LEU A 142 1.47 32.82 4.17
C LEU A 142 1.81 34.32 4.15
N THR A 143 2.84 34.69 4.92
CA THR A 143 3.32 36.07 5.00
C THR A 143 3.73 36.59 3.63
N ASN A 144 3.19 37.74 3.21
CA ASN A 144 3.59 38.40 1.96
C ASN A 144 4.90 39.18 2.16
N ARG A 145 5.98 38.73 1.50
CA ARG A 145 7.29 39.42 1.50
C ARG A 145 7.56 40.21 0.23
N GLY A 146 6.61 40.18 -0.71
CA GLY A 146 6.54 41.03 -1.89
C GLY A 146 7.39 40.58 -3.08
N GLY A 147 7.15 41.23 -4.21
CA GLY A 147 8.01 41.15 -5.39
C GLY A 147 9.30 41.96 -5.19
N LYS A 148 10.46 41.33 -5.43
CA LYS A 148 11.79 41.89 -5.20
C LYS A 148 12.63 41.87 -6.47
N THR A 149 13.84 42.44 -6.38
CA THR A 149 14.85 42.35 -7.43
C THR A 149 16.16 41.84 -6.86
N ALA A 150 16.84 40.96 -7.58
CA ALA A 150 18.16 40.45 -7.21
C ALA A 150 19.03 40.23 -8.46
N SER A 151 20.34 40.18 -8.27
CA SER A 151 21.31 39.91 -9.35
C SER A 151 21.70 38.43 -9.40
N PHE A 152 20.75 37.53 -9.18
CA PHE A 152 21.00 36.08 -9.27
C PHE A 152 21.43 35.70 -10.68
N THR A 153 22.42 34.80 -10.80
CA THR A 153 23.01 34.43 -12.11
C THR A 153 21.95 33.92 -13.08
N VAL A 154 21.01 33.09 -12.61
CA VAL A 154 19.93 32.55 -13.45
C VAL A 154 18.95 33.61 -13.95
N LEU A 155 18.85 34.78 -13.29
CA LEU A 155 18.00 35.89 -13.71
C LEU A 155 18.74 36.90 -14.60
N THR A 156 20.04 37.03 -14.42
CA THR A 156 20.87 38.04 -15.11
C THR A 156 21.54 37.50 -16.37
N ALA A 157 21.75 36.18 -16.46
CA ALA A 157 22.37 35.53 -17.62
C ALA A 157 21.35 35.00 -18.65
N THR A 158 20.05 34.98 -18.32
CA THR A 158 18.97 34.67 -19.26
C THR A 158 18.64 35.85 -20.15
N ALA A 159 18.40 35.60 -21.45
CA ALA A 159 18.09 36.62 -22.45
C ALA A 159 16.60 36.98 -22.50
N MET A 160 15.73 36.12 -21.96
CA MET A 160 14.28 36.30 -21.89
C MET A 160 13.82 36.81 -20.52
N PRO A 161 12.59 37.31 -20.38
CA PRO A 161 12.05 37.68 -19.07
C PRO A 161 12.08 36.50 -18.10
N ALA A 162 12.72 36.71 -16.95
CA ALA A 162 12.98 35.68 -15.95
C ALA A 162 12.46 36.05 -14.55
N THR A 163 12.02 35.04 -13.80
CA THR A 163 11.63 35.14 -12.38
C THR A 163 12.22 34.00 -11.55
N LEU A 164 12.39 34.24 -10.25
CA LEU A 164 12.74 33.23 -9.26
C LEU A 164 11.78 33.35 -8.08
N SER A 165 11.04 32.29 -7.78
CA SER A 165 10.10 32.24 -6.66
C SER A 165 10.73 31.54 -5.47
N GLU A 166 10.68 32.16 -4.31
CA GLU A 166 10.94 31.53 -3.02
C GLU A 166 9.59 31.18 -2.40
N LEU A 167 9.20 29.90 -2.45
CA LEU A 167 7.83 29.47 -2.13
C LEU A 167 7.47 29.72 -0.66
N ALA A 168 8.38 29.40 0.27
CA ALA A 168 8.29 29.62 1.71
C ALA A 168 9.65 29.33 2.37
N PHE A 169 9.81 29.51 3.68
CA PHE A 169 11.06 29.23 4.41
C PHE A 169 11.11 27.79 4.93
N ILE A 170 12.00 26.96 4.40
CA ILE A 170 12.12 25.53 4.75
C ILE A 170 12.50 25.28 6.21
N VAL A 171 13.17 26.24 6.84
CA VAL A 171 13.60 26.18 8.25
C VAL A 171 12.48 26.52 9.24
N ASN A 172 11.34 27.02 8.77
CA ASN A 172 10.20 27.36 9.61
C ASN A 172 9.27 26.15 9.72
N CYS A 173 9.44 25.37 10.79
CA CYS A 173 8.71 24.12 11.02
C CYS A 173 7.23 24.30 11.41
N GLY A 174 6.68 25.51 11.24
CA GLY A 174 5.27 25.81 11.40
C GLY A 174 4.52 25.70 10.07
N LEU A 175 3.88 26.80 9.67
CA LEU A 175 3.05 26.83 8.46
C LEU A 175 3.86 26.60 7.19
N ASP A 176 5.00 27.28 7.02
CA ASP A 176 5.82 27.17 5.80
C ASP A 176 6.20 25.72 5.49
N ALA A 177 6.79 24.98 6.45
CA ALA A 177 7.10 23.56 6.27
C ALA A 177 5.85 22.69 6.03
N THR A 178 4.70 23.04 6.62
CA THR A 178 3.43 22.32 6.38
C THR A 178 2.98 22.44 4.92
N TYR A 179 3.04 23.64 4.35
CA TYR A 179 2.70 23.86 2.94
C TYR A 179 3.75 23.27 1.99
N LEU A 180 5.04 23.46 2.29
CA LEU A 180 6.14 22.90 1.50
C LEU A 180 6.13 21.36 1.49
N GLY A 181 5.86 20.73 2.63
CA GLY A 181 5.84 19.27 2.77
C GLY A 181 4.63 18.59 2.12
N SER A 182 3.54 19.32 1.89
CA SER A 182 2.29 18.75 1.36
C SER A 182 2.28 18.69 -0.17
N ASN A 183 2.13 17.47 -0.72
CA ASN A 183 1.97 17.22 -2.15
C ASN A 183 0.79 18.02 -2.76
N THR A 184 -0.33 18.06 -2.06
CA THR A 184 -1.53 18.83 -2.47
C THR A 184 -1.29 20.33 -2.49
N GLU A 185 -0.51 20.86 -1.53
CA GLU A 185 -0.22 22.29 -1.49
C GLU A 185 0.81 22.68 -2.55
N ARG A 186 1.81 21.85 -2.83
CA ARG A 186 2.74 22.05 -3.96
C ARG A 186 2.02 22.00 -5.31
N GLN A 187 0.97 21.19 -5.44
CA GLN A 187 0.09 21.22 -6.60
C GLN A 187 -0.62 22.57 -6.76
N LYS A 188 -1.16 23.16 -5.68
CA LYS A 188 -1.74 24.51 -5.72
C LYS A 188 -0.71 25.59 -6.03
N ALA A 189 0.52 25.44 -5.55
CA ALA A 189 1.61 26.35 -5.91
C ALA A 189 1.92 26.29 -7.42
N ALA A 190 1.92 25.10 -8.02
CA ALA A 190 2.05 24.94 -9.46
C ALA A 190 0.87 25.56 -10.23
N GLU A 191 -0.37 25.40 -9.76
CA GLU A 191 -1.56 26.05 -10.33
C GLU A 191 -1.48 27.57 -10.28
N ALA A 192 -1.00 28.13 -9.16
CA ALA A 192 -0.77 29.56 -9.02
C ALA A 192 0.24 30.10 -10.04
N HIS A 193 1.34 29.37 -10.28
CA HIS A 193 2.31 29.73 -11.31
C HIS A 193 1.72 29.63 -12.74
N LEU A 194 0.91 28.60 -13.02
CA LEU A 194 0.18 28.49 -14.30
C LEU A 194 -0.74 29.70 -14.51
N ARG A 195 -1.59 30.03 -13.52
CA ARG A 195 -2.52 31.17 -13.60
C ARG A 195 -1.76 32.47 -13.82
N ALA A 196 -0.66 32.69 -13.11
CA ALA A 196 0.19 33.85 -13.28
C ALA A 196 0.75 33.96 -14.71
N LEU A 197 1.21 32.85 -15.30
CA LEU A 197 1.69 32.79 -16.68
C LEU A 197 0.55 33.04 -17.69
N GLN A 198 -0.63 32.43 -17.52
CA GLN A 198 -1.79 32.68 -18.36
C GLN A 198 -2.16 34.17 -18.36
N LEU A 199 -2.26 34.76 -17.17
CA LEU A 199 -2.51 36.20 -17.01
C LEU A 199 -1.41 37.06 -17.64
N HIS A 200 -0.15 36.66 -17.49
CA HIS A 200 1.01 37.35 -18.08
C HIS A 200 0.94 37.40 -19.61
N PHE A 201 0.44 36.34 -20.24
CA PHE A 201 0.21 36.28 -21.69
C PHE A 201 -1.16 36.83 -22.12
N GLY A 202 -1.93 37.43 -21.21
CA GLY A 202 -3.25 37.99 -21.51
C GLY A 202 -4.33 36.93 -21.78
N GLN A 203 -4.11 35.68 -21.34
CA GLN A 203 -5.08 34.61 -21.40
C GLN A 203 -6.05 34.72 -20.21
N ASN A 204 -7.29 34.26 -20.39
CA ASN A 204 -8.18 34.04 -19.25
C ASN A 204 -7.68 32.80 -18.49
N PRO A 205 -7.51 32.86 -17.16
CA PRO A 205 -7.09 31.70 -16.39
C PRO A 205 -8.05 30.54 -16.59
N VAL A 206 -7.53 29.42 -17.04
CA VAL A 206 -8.25 28.15 -17.12
C VAL A 206 -7.41 27.16 -16.34
N ASP A 207 -7.95 26.66 -15.23
CA ASP A 207 -7.37 25.50 -14.57
C ASP A 207 -7.58 24.30 -15.51
N PRO A 208 -6.52 23.62 -15.96
CA PRO A 208 -6.71 22.35 -16.66
C PRO A 208 -7.45 21.39 -15.73
N PRO A 209 -8.32 20.50 -16.26
CA PRO A 209 -8.96 19.49 -15.44
C PRO A 209 -7.85 18.68 -14.75
N VAL A 210 -7.79 18.81 -13.42
CA VAL A 210 -6.82 18.07 -12.62
C VAL A 210 -7.22 16.61 -12.69
N THR A 211 -6.30 15.74 -13.14
CA THR A 211 -6.51 14.29 -13.20
C THR A 211 -5.36 13.59 -12.51
N GLY A 212 -5.64 12.50 -11.79
CA GLY A 212 -4.63 11.53 -11.37
C GLY A 212 -4.60 10.32 -12.30
N GLN A 213 -3.53 9.53 -12.22
CA GLN A 213 -3.45 8.21 -12.81
C GLN A 213 -3.87 7.18 -11.78
N LEU A 214 -4.85 6.35 -12.09
CA LEU A 214 -5.18 5.15 -11.34
C LEU A 214 -4.64 3.94 -12.09
N LYS A 215 -3.65 3.23 -11.54
CA LYS A 215 -3.01 2.09 -12.22
C LYS A 215 -2.88 0.88 -11.31
N GLY A 216 -2.64 -0.28 -11.89
CA GLY A 216 -2.45 -1.52 -11.12
C GLY A 216 -2.05 -2.69 -12.01
N VAL A 217 -1.81 -3.83 -11.38
CA VAL A 217 -1.77 -5.14 -12.05
C VAL A 217 -2.95 -6.00 -11.62
N VAL A 218 -3.26 -7.03 -12.41
CA VAL A 218 -4.15 -8.11 -11.99
C VAL A 218 -3.30 -9.35 -11.72
N PHE A 219 -3.46 -9.95 -10.54
CA PHE A 219 -2.69 -11.11 -10.10
C PHE A 219 -3.59 -12.18 -9.48
N GLU A 220 -3.09 -13.41 -9.39
CA GLU A 220 -3.73 -14.49 -8.67
C GLU A 220 -3.42 -14.31 -7.19
N ASP A 221 -4.47 -14.03 -6.42
CA ASP A 221 -4.35 -13.86 -5.00
C ASP A 221 -4.40 -15.23 -4.33
N GLN A 222 -3.36 -15.51 -3.52
CA GLN A 222 -3.22 -16.75 -2.77
C GLN A 222 -3.67 -16.60 -1.31
N GLY A 223 -4.39 -15.52 -0.99
CA GLY A 223 -4.87 -15.19 0.36
C GLY A 223 -3.98 -14.21 1.12
N VAL A 224 -3.01 -13.58 0.43
CA VAL A 224 -2.05 -12.63 1.02
C VAL A 224 -2.11 -11.25 0.36
N GLY A 225 -3.03 -11.04 -0.60
CA GLY A 225 -3.22 -9.76 -1.26
C GLY A 225 -1.95 -9.27 -1.99
N THR A 226 -1.65 -7.98 -1.87
CA THR A 226 -0.49 -7.36 -2.53
C THR A 226 0.87 -7.76 -1.95
N ALA A 227 0.90 -8.56 -0.87
CA ALA A 227 2.15 -9.14 -0.37
C ALA A 227 2.76 -10.17 -1.34
N ASP A 228 1.95 -10.82 -2.19
CA ASP A 228 2.42 -11.68 -3.27
C ASP A 228 1.61 -11.45 -4.56
N MET A 229 2.21 -10.73 -5.50
CA MET A 229 1.66 -10.52 -6.84
C MET A 229 2.45 -11.26 -7.93
N SER A 230 3.20 -12.31 -7.55
CA SER A 230 4.14 -12.99 -8.46
C SER A 230 3.47 -13.74 -9.60
N VAL A 231 2.20 -14.12 -9.44
CA VAL A 231 1.40 -14.82 -10.46
C VAL A 231 0.43 -13.84 -11.11
N LEU A 232 0.80 -13.31 -12.28
CA LEU A 232 0.01 -12.31 -13.00
C LEU A 232 -1.10 -12.94 -13.85
N ILE A 233 -2.25 -12.26 -13.93
CA ILE A 233 -3.43 -12.68 -14.72
C ILE A 233 -3.63 -11.72 -15.90
N PRO A 234 -2.91 -11.91 -17.03
CA PRO A 234 -2.95 -11.01 -18.17
C PRO A 234 -4.32 -11.01 -18.86
N SER A 235 -4.61 -9.94 -19.62
CA SER A 235 -5.85 -9.84 -20.42
C SER A 235 -7.15 -9.94 -19.62
N THR A 236 -7.10 -9.70 -18.32
CA THR A 236 -8.28 -9.54 -17.45
C THR A 236 -8.99 -8.24 -17.77
N ARG A 237 -10.32 -8.24 -17.81
CA ARG A 237 -11.10 -7.00 -17.96
C ARG A 237 -11.11 -6.23 -16.66
N VAL A 238 -10.67 -4.97 -16.70
CA VAL A 238 -10.68 -4.02 -15.58
C VAL A 238 -11.65 -2.88 -15.90
N GLU A 239 -12.51 -2.54 -14.96
CA GLU A 239 -13.58 -1.55 -15.09
C GLU A 239 -13.59 -0.59 -13.90
N ILE A 240 -13.74 0.71 -14.16
CA ILE A 240 -14.05 1.72 -13.14
C ILE A 240 -15.55 1.79 -12.99
N VAL A 241 -16.09 1.33 -11.85
CA VAL A 241 -17.53 1.12 -11.67
C VAL A 241 -18.31 2.43 -11.79
N GLU A 242 -17.77 3.54 -11.28
CA GLU A 242 -18.46 4.83 -11.26
C GLU A 242 -18.57 5.47 -12.64
N THR A 243 -17.59 5.27 -13.53
CA THR A 243 -17.59 5.85 -14.87
C THR A 243 -18.05 4.86 -15.95
N GLY A 244 -17.96 3.56 -15.70
CA GLY A 244 -18.15 2.49 -16.66
C GLY A 244 -16.98 2.32 -17.65
N ASP A 245 -15.91 3.12 -17.50
CA ASP A 245 -14.72 2.99 -18.33
C ASP A 245 -14.07 1.63 -18.08
N SER A 246 -13.65 0.95 -19.15
CA SER A 246 -13.02 -0.36 -19.01
C SER A 246 -11.95 -0.61 -20.07
N GLN A 247 -10.99 -1.45 -19.71
CA GLN A 247 -9.92 -1.91 -20.58
C GLN A 247 -9.53 -3.35 -20.21
N ASN A 248 -8.76 -4.00 -21.06
CA ASN A 248 -8.10 -5.25 -20.68
C ASN A 248 -6.70 -4.95 -20.17
N ALA A 249 -6.33 -5.61 -19.08
CA ALA A 249 -4.98 -5.64 -18.57
C ALA A 249 -3.98 -6.12 -19.62
N GLY A 250 -2.75 -5.60 -19.57
CA GLY A 250 -1.68 -5.91 -20.50
C GLY A 250 -1.46 -7.42 -20.69
N SER A 251 -1.18 -7.84 -21.91
CA SER A 251 -1.07 -9.26 -22.26
C SER A 251 0.18 -9.96 -21.69
N ALA A 252 1.19 -9.21 -21.27
CA ALA A 252 2.40 -9.74 -20.65
C ALA A 252 2.53 -9.37 -19.17
N THR A 253 2.15 -8.14 -18.81
CA THR A 253 2.38 -7.58 -17.46
C THR A 253 1.14 -7.57 -16.59
N ALA A 254 -0.04 -7.89 -17.14
CA ALA A 254 -1.33 -7.68 -16.50
C ALA A 254 -1.56 -6.24 -15.98
N ALA A 255 -0.79 -5.26 -16.46
CA ALA A 255 -0.88 -3.88 -16.02
C ALA A 255 -2.02 -3.12 -16.71
N TRP A 256 -2.60 -2.14 -16.04
CA TRP A 256 -3.68 -1.29 -16.54
C TRP A 256 -3.57 0.13 -15.93
N THR A 257 -4.16 1.14 -16.60
CA THR A 257 -4.14 2.54 -16.12
C THR A 257 -5.33 3.37 -16.61
N PHE A 258 -5.88 4.25 -15.78
CA PHE A 258 -6.93 5.20 -16.12
C PHE A 258 -6.52 6.62 -15.71
N SER A 259 -6.86 7.62 -16.53
CA SER A 259 -6.76 9.04 -16.16
C SER A 259 -8.10 9.50 -15.63
N LEU A 260 -8.20 9.81 -14.34
CA LEU A 260 -9.45 10.14 -13.67
C LEU A 260 -9.33 11.47 -12.90
N PRO A 261 -10.40 12.26 -12.76
CA PRO A 261 -10.43 13.35 -11.79
C PRO A 261 -10.11 12.85 -10.36
N PRO A 262 -9.63 13.71 -9.44
CA PRO A 262 -9.49 13.35 -8.04
C PRO A 262 -10.80 12.85 -7.45
N GLY A 263 -10.74 11.73 -6.74
CA GLY A 263 -11.92 11.08 -6.17
C GLY A 263 -11.67 9.65 -5.74
N THR A 264 -12.66 9.06 -5.10
CA THR A 264 -12.65 7.64 -4.72
C THR A 264 -13.34 6.82 -5.80
N TYR A 265 -12.67 5.78 -6.29
CA TYR A 265 -13.16 4.94 -7.37
C TYR A 265 -13.10 3.47 -7.00
N THR A 266 -14.10 2.70 -7.43
CA THR A 266 -14.15 1.25 -7.30
C THR A 266 -13.68 0.62 -8.60
N VAL A 267 -12.59 -0.12 -8.54
CA VAL A 267 -12.03 -0.91 -9.63
C VAL A 267 -12.61 -2.32 -9.55
N ARG A 268 -13.15 -2.83 -10.65
CA ARG A 268 -13.62 -4.22 -10.79
C ARG A 268 -12.75 -4.97 -11.78
N ALA A 269 -12.27 -6.15 -11.41
CA ALA A 269 -11.57 -7.06 -12.32
C ALA A 269 -12.37 -8.35 -12.53
N SER A 270 -12.48 -8.78 -13.79
CA SER A 270 -13.26 -9.95 -14.18
C SER A 270 -12.60 -10.73 -15.32
N ARG A 271 -12.58 -12.07 -15.18
CA ARG A 271 -12.07 -13.00 -16.20
C ARG A 271 -12.78 -14.34 -16.05
N SER A 272 -13.07 -15.01 -17.17
CA SER A 272 -13.66 -16.36 -17.14
C SER A 272 -12.71 -17.36 -16.46
N GLY A 273 -13.25 -18.21 -15.59
CA GLY A 273 -12.47 -19.12 -14.74
C GLY A 273 -11.89 -18.45 -13.49
N TRP A 274 -12.29 -17.21 -13.19
CA TRP A 274 -11.89 -16.47 -12.01
C TRP A 274 -13.09 -15.82 -11.32
N VAL A 275 -13.10 -15.80 -9.99
CA VAL A 275 -14.05 -15.03 -9.20
C VAL A 275 -13.82 -13.55 -9.45
N THR A 276 -14.87 -12.81 -9.79
CA THR A 276 -14.80 -11.36 -9.98
C THR A 276 -14.55 -10.67 -8.65
N ASN A 277 -13.60 -9.72 -8.61
CA ASN A 277 -13.28 -8.97 -7.41
C ASN A 277 -13.38 -7.45 -7.64
N THR A 278 -13.46 -6.69 -6.56
CA THR A 278 -13.44 -5.23 -6.56
C THR A 278 -12.50 -4.65 -5.51
N ARG A 279 -11.89 -3.50 -5.81
CA ARG A 279 -11.04 -2.74 -4.90
C ARG A 279 -11.35 -1.25 -4.99
N THR A 280 -11.42 -0.55 -3.86
CA THR A 280 -11.64 0.90 -3.82
C THR A 280 -10.33 1.64 -3.60
N CYS A 281 -10.08 2.68 -4.40
CA CYS A 281 -8.84 3.44 -4.39
C CYS A 281 -9.09 4.94 -4.54
N GLN A 282 -8.24 5.77 -3.93
CA GLN A 282 -8.36 7.23 -3.97
C GLN A 282 -7.38 7.82 -4.99
N VAL A 283 -7.93 8.39 -6.06
CA VAL A 283 -7.17 9.14 -7.06
C VAL A 283 -6.85 10.52 -6.53
N LEU A 284 -5.56 10.84 -6.47
CA LEU A 284 -5.05 12.13 -6.04
C LEU A 284 -4.74 13.04 -7.26
N PRO A 285 -4.85 14.37 -7.10
CA PRO A 285 -4.59 15.32 -8.19
C PRO A 285 -3.16 15.24 -8.69
N ASN A 286 -2.98 15.00 -10.00
CA ASN A 286 -1.68 14.89 -10.68
C ASN A 286 -0.71 13.91 -10.01
N ASP A 287 -1.26 12.87 -9.40
CA ASP A 287 -0.51 11.80 -8.76
C ASP A 287 -0.77 10.46 -9.44
N ILE A 288 0.04 9.47 -9.11
CA ILE A 288 -0.16 8.08 -9.48
C ILE A 288 -0.65 7.33 -8.25
N THR A 289 -1.90 6.89 -8.30
CA THR A 289 -2.49 5.97 -7.33
C THR A 289 -2.35 4.54 -7.84
N TRP A 290 -1.70 3.68 -7.06
CA TRP A 290 -1.71 2.25 -7.30
C TRP A 290 -2.99 1.60 -6.75
N CYS A 291 -3.44 0.55 -7.42
CA CYS A 291 -4.72 -0.08 -7.12
C CYS A 291 -4.77 -1.52 -7.67
N SER A 292 -3.69 -2.29 -7.52
CA SER A 292 -3.64 -3.67 -8.00
C SER A 292 -4.73 -4.53 -7.37
N ILE A 293 -5.25 -5.47 -8.14
CA ILE A 293 -6.43 -6.25 -7.79
C ILE A 293 -6.20 -7.74 -8.00
N GLY A 294 -6.31 -8.49 -6.91
CA GLY A 294 -6.19 -9.93 -6.88
C GLY A 294 -7.48 -10.63 -7.32
N LEU A 295 -7.36 -11.68 -8.13
CA LEU A 295 -8.46 -12.60 -8.45
C LEU A 295 -8.13 -14.00 -7.96
N PHE A 296 -9.17 -14.80 -7.75
CA PHE A 296 -9.07 -16.20 -7.37
C PHE A 296 -9.60 -17.09 -8.48
N PRO A 297 -9.03 -18.28 -8.72
CA PRO A 297 -9.63 -19.24 -9.63
C PRO A 297 -11.06 -19.56 -9.19
N ASP A 298 -11.99 -19.54 -10.13
CA ASP A 298 -13.35 -20.07 -9.93
C ASP A 298 -13.18 -21.57 -9.65
N SER A 299 -13.69 -22.07 -8.53
CA SER A 299 -13.47 -23.45 -8.12
C SER A 299 -13.96 -24.38 -9.24
N ALA A 300 -13.02 -25.00 -9.95
CA ALA A 300 -13.38 -25.95 -10.99
C ALA A 300 -14.12 -27.13 -10.31
N PRO A 301 -15.17 -27.69 -10.94
CA PRO A 301 -15.78 -28.91 -10.43
C PRO A 301 -14.70 -29.98 -10.28
N VAL A 302 -14.70 -30.65 -9.13
CA VAL A 302 -13.85 -31.79 -8.82
C VAL A 302 -14.14 -32.91 -9.82
N ASP A 303 -13.42 -32.93 -10.94
CA ASP A 303 -13.48 -34.06 -11.87
C ASP A 303 -12.29 -34.13 -12.84
N VAL A 304 -11.07 -34.27 -12.31
CA VAL A 304 -9.98 -35.02 -12.97
C VAL A 304 -9.04 -35.52 -11.88
N LEU A 305 -9.18 -36.79 -11.48
CA LEU A 305 -8.14 -37.75 -11.09
C LEU A 305 -8.80 -38.97 -10.41
N ALA A 306 -9.69 -39.65 -11.15
CA ALA A 306 -10.08 -41.03 -10.90
C ALA A 306 -9.13 -42.05 -11.57
N ASP A 307 -8.06 -41.59 -12.25
CA ASP A 307 -7.19 -42.45 -13.09
C ASP A 307 -5.76 -42.62 -12.56
N ALA A 308 -5.51 -42.43 -11.26
CA ALA A 308 -4.21 -42.79 -10.64
C ALA A 308 -4.34 -43.72 -9.42
N ALA A 309 -5.51 -44.35 -9.22
CA ALA A 309 -5.75 -45.30 -8.15
C ALA A 309 -5.92 -46.76 -8.67
N SER A 310 -5.32 -47.09 -9.81
CA SER A 310 -5.41 -48.44 -10.41
C SER A 310 -4.09 -49.17 -10.58
N ASP A 311 -2.96 -48.68 -10.05
CA ASP A 311 -1.68 -49.37 -10.24
C ASP A 311 -0.78 -49.37 -8.99
N VAL A 312 -1.28 -49.96 -7.90
CA VAL A 312 -0.44 -50.66 -6.92
C VAL A 312 -1.20 -51.88 -6.41
N GLY A 313 -1.25 -52.92 -7.26
CA GLY A 313 -1.63 -54.27 -6.85
C GLY A 313 -0.48 -54.96 -6.11
N ALA A 314 -0.85 -55.74 -5.10
CA ALA A 314 0.01 -56.49 -4.19
C ALA A 314 0.89 -57.58 -4.84
N ASP A 315 1.85 -58.03 -4.02
CA ASP A 315 2.69 -59.23 -4.07
C ASP A 315 3.86 -59.29 -5.07
N VAL A 316 5.09 -59.42 -4.55
CA VAL A 316 5.87 -60.69 -4.48
C VAL A 316 7.18 -60.46 -3.69
N VAL A 317 7.36 -61.22 -2.61
CA VAL A 317 8.65 -61.56 -1.95
C VAL A 317 9.29 -62.71 -2.77
N PRO A 318 10.61 -62.75 -3.08
CA PRO A 318 11.57 -63.39 -2.15
C PRO A 318 13.08 -63.01 -2.20
N THR A 319 13.67 -62.98 -0.99
CA THR A 319 14.93 -63.57 -0.46
C THR A 319 16.29 -63.50 -1.21
N ASP A 320 17.29 -63.12 -0.39
CA ASP A 320 18.69 -63.60 -0.26
C ASP A 320 19.64 -63.65 -1.48
N THR A 321 20.75 -62.90 -1.42
CA THR A 321 22.14 -63.39 -1.20
C THR A 321 23.20 -62.31 -1.54
N GLU A 322 24.15 -62.11 -0.61
CA GLU A 322 25.48 -61.48 -0.80
C GLU A 322 26.50 -62.49 -1.43
N PRO A 323 27.80 -62.21 -1.69
CA PRO A 323 28.59 -60.96 -1.87
C PRO A 323 29.69 -61.03 -3.00
N ALA A 324 30.67 -60.09 -2.96
CA ALA A 324 32.04 -60.06 -3.56
C ALA A 324 32.21 -59.22 -4.85
N ASP A 325 32.97 -58.11 -4.83
CA ASP A 325 34.44 -57.92 -4.84
C ASP A 325 35.09 -58.00 -6.25
N THR A 326 35.99 -57.04 -6.52
CA THR A 326 37.12 -56.91 -7.49
C THR A 326 37.18 -55.47 -8.05
N SER A 327 38.03 -54.57 -7.54
CA SER A 327 39.46 -54.36 -7.86
C SER A 327 39.67 -53.93 -9.34
N VAL A 328 40.30 -52.78 -9.68
CA VAL A 328 41.75 -52.49 -9.64
C VAL A 328 42.01 -51.11 -10.32
N THR A 329 42.78 -50.23 -9.65
CA THR A 329 43.90 -49.30 -10.08
C THR A 329 43.85 -48.51 -11.41
N ASP A 330 44.51 -47.37 -11.66
CA ASP A 330 45.64 -46.66 -11.03
C ASP A 330 45.84 -45.26 -11.68
N THR A 331 46.39 -44.31 -10.90
CA THR A 331 47.35 -43.24 -11.27
C THR A 331 47.08 -42.23 -12.41
N ASN A 332 47.02 -40.92 -12.12
CA ASN A 332 48.20 -40.03 -12.11
C ASN A 332 47.87 -38.54 -11.85
N ILE A 333 48.66 -37.95 -10.96
CA ILE A 333 48.84 -36.52 -10.60
C ILE A 333 50.15 -36.05 -11.29
N PRO A 334 50.32 -34.78 -11.73
CA PRO A 334 50.87 -33.67 -10.91
C PRO A 334 50.07 -32.36 -11.07
N THR A 335 49.57 -31.72 -10.00
CA THR A 335 50.24 -30.80 -9.05
C THR A 335 51.05 -29.66 -9.69
N ASP A 336 50.58 -28.43 -9.47
CA ASP A 336 51.40 -27.27 -9.07
C ASP A 336 50.48 -26.23 -8.37
N THR A 337 50.25 -26.28 -7.05
CA THR A 337 50.97 -25.61 -5.93
C THR A 337 51.44 -24.18 -6.23
N GLY A 338 50.73 -23.17 -5.73
CA GLY A 338 51.10 -22.46 -4.47
C GLY A 338 51.87 -21.17 -4.82
N VAL A 339 51.86 -20.05 -4.10
CA VAL A 339 51.60 -19.66 -2.71
C VAL A 339 51.41 -18.13 -2.72
N GLY A 340 50.66 -17.57 -1.75
CA GLY A 340 50.44 -16.12 -1.56
C GLY A 340 51.66 -15.36 -0.99
N PRO A 341 51.45 -14.49 0.03
CA PRO A 341 51.01 -13.09 -0.05
C PRO A 341 52.08 -12.11 0.50
N ASP A 342 52.03 -10.81 0.15
CA ASP A 342 52.63 -9.67 0.91
C ASP A 342 52.33 -8.33 0.19
N THR A 343 51.55 -7.40 0.75
CA THR A 343 51.85 -6.28 1.68
C THR A 343 52.50 -5.01 1.07
N ALA A 344 51.96 -3.84 1.53
CA ALA A 344 52.50 -2.47 1.58
C ALA A 344 52.08 -1.40 0.54
N ALA A 345 51.19 -0.50 1.02
CA ALA A 345 51.31 0.98 1.11
C ALA A 345 51.64 1.87 -0.12
N ASN A 346 50.69 2.77 -0.45
CA ASN A 346 50.87 4.22 -0.70
C ASN A 346 49.46 4.84 -0.85
N ASP A 347 48.96 5.67 0.06
CA ASP A 347 49.21 7.12 0.23
C ASP A 347 48.86 7.97 -1.00
N THR A 348 47.66 8.59 -0.98
CA THR A 348 47.40 9.92 -1.56
C THR A 348 46.25 10.58 -0.80
N SER A 349 46.59 11.60 -0.02
CA SER A 349 45.70 12.57 0.64
C SER A 349 45.02 13.54 -0.36
N PRO A 350 43.92 14.22 0.01
CA PRO A 350 43.12 15.05 -0.89
C PRO A 350 43.69 16.49 -1.00
N PRO A 351 43.38 17.24 -2.08
CA PRO A 351 43.74 18.64 -2.12
C PRO A 351 42.78 19.46 -1.25
N THR A 352 43.39 20.23 -0.36
CA THR A 352 42.84 21.42 0.29
C THR A 352 42.79 22.53 -0.74
N ASP A 353 41.70 23.31 -0.76
CA ASP A 353 41.81 24.72 -1.12
C ASP A 353 40.85 25.58 -0.32
N THR A 354 41.47 26.52 0.37
CA THR A 354 40.93 27.57 1.21
C THR A 354 40.52 28.77 0.37
N ALA A 355 39.34 29.32 0.59
CA ALA A 355 39.07 30.73 0.33
C ALA A 355 38.17 31.29 1.43
N SER A 356 38.73 32.27 2.15
CA SER A 356 38.14 32.96 3.29
C SER A 356 37.38 34.22 2.87
N ALA A 357 36.29 34.49 3.61
CA ALA A 357 35.81 35.81 4.08
C ALA A 357 35.16 36.79 3.07
N PRO A 358 34.31 37.76 3.52
CA PRO A 358 34.14 38.20 4.91
C PRO A 358 32.71 38.38 5.45
N ASP A 359 32.69 38.27 6.77
CA ASP A 359 31.89 38.96 7.78
C ASP A 359 31.56 40.43 7.43
N LEU A 360 30.31 40.84 7.65
CA LEU A 360 29.91 42.24 7.76
C LEU A 360 28.89 42.42 8.88
N THR A 361 29.30 43.29 9.80
CA THR A 361 28.72 43.72 11.05
C THR A 361 27.57 44.74 10.90
N THR A 362 26.59 44.61 11.80
CA THR A 362 25.84 45.64 12.57
C THR A 362 25.65 47.08 12.01
N GLU A 363 24.39 47.53 11.95
CA GLU A 363 23.85 48.81 12.47
C GLU A 363 22.34 48.58 12.72
N ASP A 364 21.84 48.42 13.95
CA ASP A 364 21.37 49.42 14.92
C ASP A 364 20.33 50.44 14.41
N SER A 365 19.06 50.27 14.82
CA SER A 365 18.21 51.40 15.20
C SER A 365 17.01 50.96 16.05
N THR A 366 17.16 51.27 17.32
CA THR A 366 16.22 51.44 18.45
C THR A 366 14.77 51.92 18.19
N MET A 367 13.95 51.71 19.26
CA MET A 367 12.68 52.37 19.65
C MET A 367 11.39 51.63 19.22
N ALA A 368 10.39 51.40 20.06
CA ALA A 368 10.17 51.62 21.49
C ALA A 368 9.02 50.69 21.93
N ALA A 369 9.06 50.27 23.20
CA ALA A 369 7.94 49.65 23.87
C ALA A 369 6.78 50.64 24.03
N ASP A 370 5.54 50.18 23.84
CA ASP A 370 4.48 50.66 24.71
C ASP A 370 3.50 49.54 25.05
N THR A 371 3.36 49.37 26.35
CA THR A 371 2.45 48.53 27.11
C THR A 371 1.00 48.94 26.95
N LEU A 372 0.09 47.97 26.89
CA LEU A 372 -1.12 48.01 27.72
C LEU A 372 -1.73 46.61 27.86
N ALA A 373 -1.56 46.09 29.06
CA ALA A 373 -2.29 44.97 29.61
C ALA A 373 -3.73 45.38 29.94
N THR A 374 -4.67 44.47 29.72
CA THR A 374 -5.82 44.35 30.62
C THR A 374 -6.13 42.88 30.84
N GLU A 375 -5.98 42.48 32.10
CA GLU A 375 -6.36 41.20 32.66
C GLU A 375 -7.86 40.93 32.53
N LEU A 376 -8.23 39.64 32.44
CA LEU A 376 -9.23 39.01 33.30
C LEU A 376 -9.10 37.47 33.18
N ALA A 377 -8.57 36.86 34.25
CA ALA A 377 -8.53 35.42 34.50
C ALA A 377 -9.85 34.95 35.18
N PRO A 378 -9.97 33.70 35.66
CA PRO A 378 -9.83 32.40 34.99
C PRO A 378 -11.08 31.51 35.21
N ARG A 379 -11.22 30.38 34.49
CA ARG A 379 -11.84 29.14 34.99
C ARG A 379 -11.83 28.00 33.96
N GLY A 380 -11.31 26.84 34.38
CA GLY A 380 -11.80 25.51 33.98
C GLY A 380 -10.88 24.69 33.08
N ASN A 381 -10.07 23.82 33.68
CA ASN A 381 -9.65 22.56 33.06
C ASN A 381 -10.88 21.72 32.71
N VAL A 382 -10.82 20.94 31.62
CA VAL A 382 -11.20 19.51 31.52
C VAL A 382 -11.17 19.09 30.02
N ASP A 383 -10.36 18.05 29.76
CA ASP A 383 -10.38 17.01 28.72
C ASP A 383 -10.11 17.29 27.24
N ASP A 384 -8.94 16.79 26.81
CA ASP A 384 -8.65 16.24 25.49
C ASP A 384 -9.55 15.02 25.22
N SER A 385 -10.36 15.05 24.16
CA SER A 385 -10.85 13.82 23.52
C SER A 385 -11.10 14.04 22.03
N CYS A 386 -10.49 13.17 21.24
CA CYS A 386 -10.68 13.06 19.80
C CYS A 386 -12.16 12.81 19.46
N GLY A 387 -12.70 13.61 18.55
CA GLY A 387 -14.11 13.59 18.17
C GLY A 387 -14.51 12.33 17.39
N CYS A 388 -15.11 11.37 18.09
CA CYS A 388 -16.03 10.39 17.48
C CYS A 388 -17.45 10.95 17.54
N ARG A 389 -18.02 11.37 16.41
CA ARG A 389 -19.46 11.67 16.30
C ARG A 389 -20.22 10.38 15.98
N VAL A 390 -21.07 9.98 16.92
CA VAL A 390 -22.12 8.98 16.77
C VAL A 390 -23.07 9.41 15.64
N GLY A 391 -23.26 8.54 14.65
CA GLY A 391 -24.24 8.73 13.58
C GLY A 391 -25.66 8.55 14.11
N GLU A 392 -26.38 9.66 14.29
CA GLU A 392 -27.84 9.64 14.39
C GLU A 392 -28.44 9.26 13.02
N ARG A 393 -29.26 8.20 13.02
CA ARG A 393 -30.09 7.79 11.86
C ARG A 393 -30.92 8.98 11.35
N SER A 394 -30.66 9.43 10.12
CA SER A 394 -31.58 10.33 9.41
C SER A 394 -32.87 9.57 9.06
N GLN A 395 -34.01 10.03 9.56
CA GLN A 395 -35.32 9.55 9.11
C GLN A 395 -35.65 10.15 7.74
N GLN A 396 -35.83 9.29 6.74
CA GLN A 396 -36.39 9.65 5.44
C GLN A 396 -37.94 9.72 5.53
N PRO A 397 -38.62 10.68 4.87
CA PRO A 397 -40.06 10.83 4.97
C PRO A 397 -40.85 9.81 4.10
N PRO A 398 -42.04 9.35 4.54
CA PRO A 398 -42.69 8.12 4.03
C PRO A 398 -43.49 8.27 2.72
N TRP A 399 -43.19 9.22 1.83
CA TRP A 399 -43.96 9.43 0.59
C TRP A 399 -43.32 8.88 -0.70
N LEU A 400 -42.05 8.45 -0.67
CA LEU A 400 -41.35 7.93 -1.85
C LEU A 400 -41.69 6.46 -2.20
N VAL A 401 -42.17 5.67 -1.23
CA VAL A 401 -42.49 4.24 -1.42
C VAL A 401 -43.83 4.04 -2.15
N LEU A 402 -44.72 5.03 -2.18
CA LEU A 402 -46.04 4.90 -2.81
C LEU A 402 -46.03 5.11 -4.34
N LEU A 403 -45.01 5.75 -4.92
CA LEU A 403 -44.96 6.05 -6.35
C LEU A 403 -44.33 4.93 -7.19
N LEU A 404 -43.46 4.10 -6.59
CA LEU A 404 -42.86 2.93 -7.26
C LEU A 404 -43.84 1.73 -7.34
N ALA A 405 -44.74 1.60 -6.37
CA ALA A 405 -45.76 0.54 -6.37
C ALA A 405 -46.86 0.74 -7.44
N LEU A 406 -47.18 1.99 -7.81
CA LEU A 406 -48.20 2.29 -8.83
C LEU A 406 -47.69 2.05 -10.27
N GLY A 407 -46.38 2.20 -10.50
CA GLY A 407 -45.76 1.98 -11.81
C GLY A 407 -45.70 0.51 -12.24
N VAL A 408 -45.45 -0.40 -11.29
CA VAL A 408 -45.38 -1.85 -11.53
C VAL A 408 -46.77 -2.45 -11.80
N LEU A 409 -47.80 -1.97 -11.12
CA LEU A 409 -49.19 -2.41 -11.34
C LEU A 409 -49.79 -1.95 -12.69
N LEU A 410 -49.32 -0.83 -13.24
CA LEU A 410 -49.72 -0.37 -14.57
C LEU A 410 -48.95 -1.06 -15.71
N PHE A 411 -47.73 -1.53 -15.46
CA PHE A 411 -46.95 -2.31 -16.42
C PHE A 411 -47.50 -3.74 -16.58
N LEU A 412 -47.99 -4.35 -15.50
CA LEU A 412 -48.54 -5.71 -15.51
C LEU A 412 -49.98 -5.81 -16.08
N ARG A 413 -50.64 -4.68 -16.39
CA ARG A 413 -51.99 -4.66 -16.97
C ARG A 413 -52.02 -4.76 -18.51
N ARG A 414 -50.86 -4.78 -19.19
CA ARG A 414 -50.76 -4.79 -20.66
C ARG A 414 -50.43 -6.14 -21.31
N ARG A 415 -50.16 -7.20 -20.54
CA ARG A 415 -49.94 -8.54 -21.10
C ARG A 415 -50.98 -9.52 -20.55
N ARG A 416 -52.13 -9.58 -21.24
CA ARG A 416 -53.10 -10.66 -21.08
C ARG A 416 -52.43 -11.97 -21.51
N LEU A 417 -52.18 -12.90 -20.59
CA LEU A 417 -52.12 -14.33 -20.89
C LEU A 417 -52.42 -15.14 -19.61
N ALA A 418 -53.56 -15.81 -19.70
CA ALA A 418 -54.16 -16.90 -18.95
C ALA A 418 -53.49 -17.45 -17.68
N ALA A 419 -54.29 -17.46 -16.61
CA ALA A 419 -54.17 -18.36 -15.48
C ALA A 419 -54.56 -19.80 -15.88
N VAL A 420 -53.78 -20.79 -15.42
CA VAL A 420 -54.25 -22.15 -15.13
C VAL A 420 -53.55 -22.57 -13.82
N GLY A 421 -54.35 -22.91 -12.81
CA GLY A 421 -53.86 -23.23 -11.48
C GLY A 421 -53.49 -24.70 -11.30
N ALA A 422 -52.82 -24.98 -10.18
CA ALA A 422 -53.03 -26.17 -9.36
C ALA A 422 -52.28 -25.96 -8.03
N ALA A 423 -53.02 -26.08 -6.93
CA ALA A 423 -52.47 -26.15 -5.59
C ALA A 423 -51.74 -27.49 -5.41
N LEU A 424 -50.52 -27.45 -4.88
CA LEU A 424 -49.83 -28.60 -4.29
C LEU A 424 -49.21 -28.12 -2.97
N LEU A 425 -49.91 -28.44 -1.89
CA LEU A 425 -49.40 -28.40 -0.53
C LEU A 425 -48.28 -29.45 -0.42
N VAL A 426 -47.03 -28.99 -0.38
CA VAL A 426 -45.90 -29.77 0.14
C VAL A 426 -45.52 -29.12 1.46
N GLY A 427 -45.71 -29.86 2.56
CA GLY A 427 -45.25 -29.44 3.87
C GLY A 427 -43.74 -29.32 3.86
N PHE A 428 -43.24 -28.08 3.92
CA PHE A 428 -41.87 -27.84 4.33
C PHE A 428 -41.83 -27.95 5.85
N ALA A 429 -41.20 -29.02 6.33
CA ALA A 429 -40.53 -28.97 7.61
C ALA A 429 -39.55 -27.79 7.52
N PHE A 430 -39.77 -26.74 8.31
CA PHE A 430 -38.75 -25.74 8.57
C PHE A 430 -37.60 -26.47 9.27
N VAL A 431 -36.55 -26.79 8.54
CA VAL A 431 -35.22 -26.93 9.13
C VAL A 431 -34.84 -25.49 9.49
N PRO A 432 -34.69 -25.14 10.77
CA PRO A 432 -34.18 -23.83 11.12
C PRO A 432 -32.76 -23.75 10.57
N THR A 433 -32.50 -22.86 9.62
CA THR A 433 -31.14 -22.38 9.38
C THR A 433 -30.80 -21.51 10.58
N GLY A 434 -30.28 -22.15 11.63
CA GLY A 434 -29.81 -21.47 12.83
C GLY A 434 -28.65 -20.56 12.43
N HIS A 435 -28.93 -19.27 12.27
CA HIS A 435 -27.86 -18.27 12.16
C HIS A 435 -27.24 -18.15 13.55
N ALA A 436 -25.92 -18.22 13.64
CA ALA A 436 -25.20 -17.98 14.89
C ALA A 436 -25.50 -16.56 15.40
N ASP A 437 -25.57 -16.39 16.72
CA ASP A 437 -25.65 -15.07 17.32
C ASP A 437 -24.31 -14.34 17.13
N GLU A 438 -24.32 -13.03 16.89
CA GLU A 438 -23.07 -12.25 16.70
C GLU A 438 -22.53 -11.70 18.02
N ALA A 439 -21.23 -11.88 18.25
CA ALA A 439 -20.51 -11.31 19.39
C ALA A 439 -20.33 -9.79 19.22
N VAL A 440 -20.32 -9.06 20.34
CA VAL A 440 -19.86 -7.67 20.35
C VAL A 440 -18.33 -7.67 20.45
N VAL A 441 -17.66 -7.02 19.50
CA VAL A 441 -16.21 -6.80 19.53
C VAL A 441 -15.93 -5.40 20.08
N GLU A 442 -15.28 -5.32 21.23
CA GLU A 442 -14.95 -4.08 21.93
C GLU A 442 -13.45 -3.77 21.79
N ASN A 443 -13.13 -2.63 21.15
CA ASN A 443 -11.74 -2.16 21.08
C ASN A 443 -11.32 -1.60 22.44
N VAL A 444 -10.35 -2.25 23.10
CA VAL A 444 -9.85 -1.90 24.43
C VAL A 444 -8.35 -2.12 24.47
N GLN A 445 -7.57 -1.11 24.85
CA GLN A 445 -6.15 -1.30 25.11
C GLN A 445 -5.97 -2.01 26.45
N PHE A 446 -5.58 -3.29 26.42
CA PHE A 446 -5.34 -4.09 27.63
C PHE A 446 -3.98 -4.79 27.64
N ALA A 447 -3.21 -4.69 26.55
CA ALA A 447 -1.90 -5.31 26.44
C ALA A 447 -0.92 -4.45 25.62
N SER A 448 0.38 -4.73 25.73
CA SER A 448 1.39 -4.25 24.80
C SER A 448 2.55 -5.24 24.67
N LEU A 449 3.38 -5.05 23.65
CA LEU A 449 4.63 -5.78 23.49
C LEU A 449 5.77 -5.17 24.30
N ARG A 450 6.61 -6.03 24.83
CA ARG A 450 7.83 -5.67 25.56
C ARG A 450 9.01 -6.52 25.11
N SER A 451 10.19 -5.91 25.10
CA SER A 451 11.48 -6.57 24.86
C SER A 451 11.53 -7.36 23.54
N PRO A 452 11.15 -6.78 22.39
CA PRO A 452 11.26 -7.48 21.12
C PRO A 452 12.72 -7.86 20.86
N LYS A 453 12.95 -9.11 20.47
CA LYS A 453 14.27 -9.65 20.14
C LYS A 453 14.22 -10.46 18.86
N LEU A 454 15.21 -10.27 18.00
CA LEU A 454 15.40 -11.09 16.81
C LEU A 454 15.85 -12.49 17.23
N VAL A 455 15.12 -13.51 16.76
CA VAL A 455 15.42 -14.93 17.04
C VAL A 455 16.26 -15.53 15.92
N VAL A 456 15.90 -15.26 14.66
CA VAL A 456 16.60 -15.77 13.48
C VAL A 456 16.41 -14.82 12.30
N GLU A 457 17.49 -14.53 11.58
CA GLU A 457 17.50 -13.72 10.35
C GLU A 457 17.07 -14.54 9.12
N GLY A 458 16.46 -13.87 8.13
CA GLY A 458 16.18 -14.46 6.81
C GLY A 458 15.15 -15.60 6.79
N HIS A 459 14.42 -15.79 7.89
CA HIS A 459 13.33 -16.75 8.02
C HIS A 459 12.04 -16.02 8.40
N GLN A 460 10.90 -16.67 8.19
CA GLN A 460 9.57 -16.06 8.35
C GLN A 460 8.53 -17.08 8.79
N SER A 461 7.30 -16.60 8.99
CA SER A 461 6.10 -17.34 9.37
C SER A 461 6.32 -18.23 10.61
N PRO A 462 6.71 -17.64 11.76
CA PRO A 462 6.98 -18.39 12.96
C PRO A 462 5.70 -18.97 13.57
N VAL A 463 5.81 -20.16 14.15
CA VAL A 463 4.76 -20.73 15.01
C VAL A 463 5.37 -21.07 16.36
N LEU A 464 4.90 -20.39 17.40
CA LEU A 464 5.39 -20.54 18.77
C LEU A 464 4.81 -21.82 19.39
N SER A 465 5.65 -22.57 20.10
CA SER A 465 5.19 -23.74 20.84
C SER A 465 4.26 -23.33 21.99
N PRO A 466 3.29 -24.17 22.40
CA PRO A 466 2.42 -23.89 23.55
C PRO A 466 3.18 -23.53 24.83
N SER A 467 4.35 -24.13 25.06
CA SER A 467 5.23 -23.83 26.19
C SER A 467 5.89 -22.45 26.15
N GLY A 468 5.94 -21.80 24.98
CA GLY A 468 6.68 -20.54 24.77
C GLY A 468 8.21 -20.70 24.66
N GLU A 469 8.75 -21.92 24.71
CA GLU A 469 10.21 -22.14 24.76
C GLU A 469 10.85 -22.33 23.37
N LYS A 470 10.08 -22.86 22.41
CA LYS A 470 10.53 -23.17 21.06
C LYS A 470 9.67 -22.50 20.01
N VAL A 471 10.28 -22.20 18.87
CA VAL A 471 9.61 -21.66 17.68
C VAL A 471 10.00 -22.49 16.47
N VAL A 472 9.00 -22.84 15.64
CA VAL A 472 9.27 -23.30 14.28
C VAL A 472 9.13 -22.15 13.30
N TYR A 473 9.88 -22.19 12.22
CA TYR A 473 9.87 -21.15 11.17
C TYR A 473 10.28 -21.74 9.83
N THR A 474 10.08 -20.98 8.77
CA THR A 474 10.30 -21.42 7.38
C THR A 474 10.98 -20.32 6.56
N THR A 475 11.24 -20.61 5.29
CA THR A 475 11.80 -19.66 4.32
C THR A 475 10.70 -19.11 3.41
N GLU A 476 11.10 -18.30 2.42
CA GLU A 476 10.20 -17.86 1.35
C GLU A 476 9.39 -19.01 0.75
N LYS A 477 8.11 -18.74 0.45
CA LYS A 477 7.17 -19.72 -0.12
C LYS A 477 6.97 -20.98 0.74
N PHE A 478 7.18 -20.87 2.05
CA PHE A 478 7.03 -21.95 3.02
C PHE A 478 7.99 -23.13 2.78
N GLY A 479 9.19 -22.84 2.25
CA GLY A 479 10.22 -23.85 1.96
C GLY A 479 10.90 -24.40 3.21
N GLY A 480 10.80 -25.72 3.42
CA GLY A 480 11.37 -26.39 4.57
C GLY A 480 10.71 -26.00 5.90
N LEU A 481 11.15 -26.66 6.97
CA LEU A 481 10.73 -26.34 8.33
C LEU A 481 11.92 -26.49 9.28
N PHE A 482 12.11 -25.48 10.11
CA PHE A 482 13.23 -25.35 11.03
C PHE A 482 12.69 -25.09 12.43
N VAL A 483 13.47 -25.43 13.46
CA VAL A 483 13.11 -25.20 14.86
C VAL A 483 14.32 -24.69 15.64
N SER A 484 14.09 -23.76 16.54
CA SER A 484 15.07 -23.35 17.56
C SER A 484 14.38 -23.05 18.89
N ASN A 485 15.18 -22.82 19.92
CA ASN A 485 14.69 -22.15 21.12
C ASN A 485 14.40 -20.67 20.78
N VAL A 486 13.56 -20.01 21.59
CA VAL A 486 13.19 -18.60 21.40
C VAL A 486 14.36 -17.62 21.61
N ASP A 487 15.49 -18.06 22.14
CA ASP A 487 16.73 -17.28 22.21
C ASP A 487 17.66 -17.49 20.99
N GLY A 488 17.19 -18.22 19.97
CA GLY A 488 17.93 -18.56 18.75
C GLY A 488 18.86 -19.77 18.89
N SER A 489 19.07 -20.28 20.11
CA SER A 489 19.93 -21.44 20.33
C SER A 489 19.29 -22.75 19.88
N GLY A 490 20.12 -23.78 19.63
CA GLY A 490 19.64 -25.12 19.31
C GLY A 490 18.89 -25.22 17.97
N ALA A 491 19.20 -24.33 17.02
CA ALA A 491 18.60 -24.34 15.69
C ALA A 491 18.90 -25.64 14.95
N GLN A 492 17.87 -26.28 14.39
CA GLN A 492 17.98 -27.47 13.56
C GLN A 492 16.89 -27.52 12.49
N THR A 493 17.14 -28.31 11.44
CA THR A 493 16.15 -28.56 10.38
C THR A 493 15.27 -29.74 10.75
N ILE A 494 13.96 -29.59 10.59
CA ILE A 494 12.98 -30.68 10.70
C ILE A 494 12.81 -31.35 9.33
N THR A 495 12.61 -30.58 8.26
CA THR A 495 12.53 -31.10 6.88
C THR A 495 12.93 -30.04 5.85
N HIS A 496 13.39 -30.49 4.68
CA HIS A 496 13.65 -29.65 3.50
C HIS A 496 12.50 -29.68 2.48
N ASP A 497 11.40 -30.35 2.80
CA ASP A 497 10.28 -30.47 1.87
C ASP A 497 9.69 -29.10 1.52
N ALA A 498 9.40 -28.91 0.23
CA ALA A 498 8.72 -27.71 -0.23
C ALA A 498 7.32 -27.60 0.40
N ARG A 499 6.95 -26.40 0.84
CA ARG A 499 5.68 -26.09 1.53
C ARG A 499 5.48 -26.73 2.90
N ALA A 500 6.51 -27.37 3.48
CA ALA A 500 6.42 -27.91 4.84
C ALA A 500 6.11 -26.83 5.90
N GLY A 501 6.50 -25.58 5.63
CA GLY A 501 6.24 -24.43 6.50
C GLY A 501 4.83 -23.86 6.43
N TYR A 502 3.91 -24.44 5.65
CA TYR A 502 2.58 -23.87 5.46
C TYR A 502 1.66 -24.24 6.63
N LEU A 503 1.54 -23.32 7.58
CA LEU A 503 0.70 -23.40 8.80
C LEU A 503 0.86 -24.71 9.58
N PRO A 504 2.09 -25.04 10.03
CA PRO A 504 2.32 -26.19 10.89
C PRO A 504 1.68 -25.98 12.26
N VAL A 505 1.27 -27.07 12.92
CA VAL A 505 0.57 -27.00 14.22
C VAL A 505 1.36 -27.79 15.25
N TRP A 506 1.71 -27.16 16.38
CA TRP A 506 2.33 -27.85 17.51
C TRP A 506 1.38 -28.83 18.17
N THR A 507 1.90 -29.90 18.75
CA THR A 507 1.12 -30.68 19.73
C THR A 507 1.03 -29.91 21.04
N ALA A 508 -0.06 -30.12 21.81
CA ALA A 508 -0.30 -29.42 23.08
C ALA A 508 0.84 -29.59 24.11
N ASP A 509 1.59 -30.68 24.05
CA ASP A 509 2.76 -30.97 24.90
C ASP A 509 4.09 -30.33 24.41
N SER A 510 4.04 -29.57 23.31
CA SER A 510 5.20 -28.93 22.67
C SER A 510 6.31 -29.90 22.21
N GLN A 511 6.01 -31.19 22.01
CA GLN A 511 7.02 -32.20 21.64
C GLN A 511 7.11 -32.52 20.16
N ASN A 512 6.02 -32.30 19.40
CA ASN A 512 5.95 -32.66 17.98
C ASN A 512 5.27 -31.56 17.18
N ILE A 513 5.44 -31.62 15.86
CA ILE A 513 4.81 -30.71 14.90
C ILE A 513 3.99 -31.51 13.89
N ALA A 514 2.77 -31.06 13.62
CA ALA A 514 1.89 -31.62 12.62
C ALA A 514 1.94 -30.77 11.34
N LEU A 515 2.16 -31.43 10.20
CA LEU A 515 2.24 -30.81 8.88
C LEU A 515 0.98 -31.09 8.08
N ARG A 516 0.55 -30.09 7.30
CA ARG A 516 -0.59 -30.22 6.39
C ARG A 516 -0.18 -30.94 5.12
N LEU A 517 -1.12 -31.66 4.49
CA LEU A 517 -0.86 -32.35 3.23
C LEU A 517 -0.64 -31.34 2.09
N PRO A 518 0.49 -31.37 1.36
CA PRO A 518 0.86 -30.31 0.41
C PRO A 518 -0.15 -30.02 -0.71
N LYS A 519 -1.00 -31.00 -1.08
CA LYS A 519 -2.02 -30.87 -2.12
C LYS A 519 -3.45 -30.64 -1.59
N ARG A 520 -3.66 -30.89 -0.29
CA ARG A 520 -4.97 -30.92 0.37
C ARG A 520 -4.87 -30.44 1.83
N PRO A 521 -4.35 -29.24 2.09
CA PRO A 521 -3.97 -28.82 3.44
C PRO A 521 -5.14 -28.74 4.45
N PHE A 522 -6.38 -28.74 3.94
CA PHE A 522 -7.62 -28.63 4.72
C PHE A 522 -8.71 -29.62 4.30
N ALA A 523 -8.38 -30.78 3.69
CA ALA A 523 -9.41 -31.72 3.17
C ALA A 523 -10.07 -32.62 4.24
N GLY A 524 -9.95 -32.28 5.52
CA GLY A 524 -10.49 -33.09 6.63
C GLY A 524 -9.79 -34.43 6.83
N GLU A 525 -8.66 -34.63 6.16
CA GLU A 525 -7.75 -35.75 6.36
C GLU A 525 -6.81 -35.44 7.55
N PRO A 526 -6.37 -36.45 8.33
CA PRO A 526 -5.39 -36.24 9.40
C PRO A 526 -4.09 -35.59 8.90
N MET A 527 -3.48 -34.77 9.74
CA MET A 527 -2.18 -34.16 9.50
C MET A 527 -1.05 -35.17 9.68
N LEU A 528 0.13 -34.87 9.13
CA LEU A 528 1.34 -35.67 9.28
C LEU A 528 2.11 -35.24 10.52
N LEU A 529 2.10 -36.04 11.57
CA LEU A 529 2.85 -35.78 12.79
C LEU A 529 4.33 -36.12 12.58
N MET A 530 5.20 -35.17 12.92
CA MET A 530 6.64 -35.25 12.79
C MET A 530 7.29 -34.93 14.14
N SER A 531 8.34 -35.66 14.49
CA SER A 531 9.20 -35.30 15.61
C SER A 531 10.05 -34.08 15.24
N LEU A 532 10.59 -33.39 16.25
CA LEU A 532 11.50 -32.25 16.02
C LEU A 532 12.83 -32.63 15.38
N ASN A 533 13.12 -33.92 15.24
CA ASN A 533 14.28 -34.44 14.51
C ASN A 533 13.95 -34.83 13.06
N GLY A 534 12.72 -34.56 12.58
CA GLY A 534 12.29 -34.84 11.21
C GLY A 534 11.77 -36.26 10.98
N GLU A 535 11.52 -37.05 12.03
CA GLU A 535 10.99 -38.40 11.88
C GLU A 535 9.46 -38.39 11.83
N PHE A 536 8.89 -39.12 10.87
CA PHE A 536 7.44 -39.31 10.80
C PHE A 536 6.94 -40.18 11.96
N VAL A 537 5.99 -39.65 12.73
CA VAL A 537 5.40 -40.33 13.90
C VAL A 537 4.10 -41.02 13.52
N GLY A 538 3.24 -40.38 12.72
CA GLY A 538 1.94 -40.93 12.33
C GLY A 538 0.91 -39.88 11.91
N PRO A 539 -0.32 -40.30 11.58
CA PRO A 539 -1.44 -39.37 11.37
C PRO A 539 -1.87 -38.73 12.70
N TRP A 540 -2.27 -37.46 12.67
CA TRP A 540 -2.68 -36.72 13.88
C TRP A 540 -3.79 -35.71 13.60
N THR A 541 -4.65 -35.48 14.59
CA THR A 541 -5.67 -34.43 14.60
C THR A 541 -5.60 -33.63 15.91
N PRO A 542 -5.89 -32.32 15.90
CA PRO A 542 -5.88 -31.49 17.11
C PRO A 542 -6.87 -31.96 18.19
N ASN A 543 -7.98 -32.54 17.75
CA ASN A 543 -9.04 -33.06 18.60
C ASN A 543 -9.49 -34.44 18.07
N ALA A 544 -9.88 -35.33 18.98
CA ALA A 544 -10.28 -36.70 18.64
C ALA A 544 -11.74 -36.82 18.17
N GLU A 545 -12.59 -35.85 18.54
CA GLU A 545 -14.05 -35.89 18.29
C GLU A 545 -14.46 -34.96 17.15
N ARG A 546 -13.73 -33.86 16.97
CA ARG A 546 -14.02 -32.78 16.02
C ARG A 546 -12.93 -32.63 14.98
N THR A 547 -13.31 -32.44 13.73
CA THR A 547 -12.41 -32.05 12.63
C THR A 547 -12.98 -30.85 11.90
N VAL A 548 -12.17 -29.83 11.67
CA VAL A 548 -12.54 -28.70 10.81
C VAL A 548 -11.81 -28.81 9.48
N PHE A 549 -12.52 -28.49 8.40
CA PHE A 549 -12.01 -28.66 7.05
C PHE A 549 -12.65 -27.66 6.09
N GLN A 550 -12.02 -27.49 4.93
CA GLN A 550 -12.49 -26.62 3.87
C GLN A 550 -13.04 -27.46 2.72
N ARG A 551 -14.23 -27.10 2.23
CA ARG A 551 -14.86 -27.69 1.05
C ARG A 551 -15.74 -26.65 0.38
N ASP A 552 -15.58 -26.49 -0.92
CA ASP A 552 -16.35 -25.56 -1.77
C ASP A 552 -16.34 -24.12 -1.21
N ASP A 553 -15.13 -23.60 -0.95
CA ASP A 553 -14.92 -22.24 -0.41
C ASP A 553 -15.62 -21.96 0.94
N ALA A 554 -16.02 -23.02 1.65
CA ALA A 554 -16.67 -22.94 2.94
C ALA A 554 -15.91 -23.75 4.00
N VAL A 555 -16.12 -23.36 5.26
CA VAL A 555 -15.58 -24.06 6.43
C VAL A 555 -16.64 -24.98 7.00
N TRP A 556 -16.25 -26.22 7.25
CA TRP A 556 -17.10 -27.28 7.74
C TRP A 556 -16.52 -27.88 9.03
N LEU A 557 -17.42 -28.23 9.94
CA LEU A 557 -17.15 -29.02 11.13
C LEU A 557 -17.67 -30.44 10.89
N ARG A 558 -16.86 -31.45 11.22
CA ARG A 558 -17.27 -32.84 11.30
C ARG A 558 -17.22 -33.32 12.75
N GLU A 559 -18.32 -33.90 13.21
CA GLU A 559 -18.50 -34.55 14.52
C GLU A 559 -19.02 -35.98 14.29
N GLY A 560 -18.15 -36.98 14.46
CA GLY A 560 -18.47 -38.35 14.06
C GLY A 560 -18.76 -38.44 12.56
N THR A 561 -20.02 -38.73 12.18
CA THR A 561 -20.48 -38.78 10.79
C THR A 561 -21.21 -37.52 10.33
N ASP A 562 -21.51 -36.60 11.25
CA ASP A 562 -22.29 -35.41 10.96
C ASP A 562 -21.36 -34.28 10.50
N GLU A 563 -21.73 -33.61 9.41
CA GLU A 563 -21.00 -32.47 8.87
C GLU A 563 -21.90 -31.23 8.87
N THR A 564 -21.43 -30.16 9.51
CA THR A 564 -22.13 -28.88 9.61
C THR A 564 -21.28 -27.78 9.00
N ARG A 565 -21.88 -26.97 8.13
CA ARG A 565 -21.21 -25.78 7.57
C ARG A 565 -21.16 -24.70 8.66
N LEU A 566 -19.97 -24.20 8.96
CA LEU A 566 -19.75 -23.15 9.96
C LEU A 566 -19.77 -21.75 9.34
N SER A 567 -19.28 -21.62 8.12
CA SER A 567 -19.17 -20.32 7.45
C SER A 567 -20.45 -19.94 6.71
N ASP A 568 -20.63 -18.65 6.43
CA ASP A 568 -21.75 -18.15 5.62
C ASP A 568 -21.49 -18.26 4.10
N GLU A 569 -22.44 -17.83 3.26
CA GLU A 569 -22.35 -17.88 1.77
C GLU A 569 -21.87 -16.57 1.13
N ASN A 570 -21.54 -15.55 1.91
CA ASN A 570 -21.25 -14.21 1.42
C ASN A 570 -19.77 -13.97 1.12
N ASP A 571 -18.90 -14.89 1.56
CA ASP A 571 -17.46 -14.82 1.37
C ASP A 571 -16.89 -16.20 1.03
N ARG A 572 -15.63 -16.21 0.59
CA ARG A 572 -14.81 -17.41 0.45
C ARG A 572 -13.99 -17.58 1.71
N TYR A 573 -14.13 -18.75 2.33
CA TYR A 573 -13.52 -19.06 3.61
C TYR A 573 -12.44 -20.14 3.48
N PHE A 574 -11.34 -19.96 4.20
CA PHE A 574 -10.15 -20.80 4.09
C PHE A 574 -9.39 -20.89 5.42
N GLU A 575 -8.41 -21.80 5.43
CA GLU A 575 -7.47 -22.03 6.53
C GLU A 575 -8.10 -22.27 7.93
N PRO A 576 -9.11 -23.16 8.07
CA PRO A 576 -9.71 -23.41 9.37
C PRO A 576 -8.72 -24.06 10.36
N GLN A 577 -8.78 -23.60 11.60
CA GLN A 577 -8.06 -24.15 12.75
C GLN A 577 -9.03 -24.39 13.91
N LEU A 578 -8.77 -25.44 14.69
CA LEU A 578 -9.58 -25.85 15.83
C LEU A 578 -8.72 -25.82 17.09
N SER A 579 -9.24 -25.26 18.18
CA SER A 579 -8.61 -25.31 19.50
C SER A 579 -8.45 -26.76 20.00
N PHE A 580 -7.47 -27.04 20.85
CA PHE A 580 -7.26 -28.41 21.36
C PHE A 580 -8.45 -28.96 22.15
N ASP A 581 -9.14 -28.10 22.90
CA ASP A 581 -10.37 -28.45 23.62
C ASP A 581 -11.59 -28.63 22.69
N GLY A 582 -11.42 -28.34 21.40
CA GLY A 582 -12.43 -28.48 20.36
C GLY A 582 -13.57 -27.47 20.47
N GLN A 583 -13.44 -26.38 21.22
CA GLN A 583 -14.53 -25.43 21.48
C GLN A 583 -14.55 -24.22 20.56
N VAL A 584 -13.41 -23.83 20.01
CA VAL A 584 -13.24 -22.61 19.20
C VAL A 584 -12.69 -22.97 17.83
N VAL A 585 -13.33 -22.47 16.79
CA VAL A 585 -12.84 -22.57 15.41
C VAL A 585 -12.49 -21.18 14.93
N ILE A 586 -11.30 -21.04 14.36
CA ILE A 586 -10.93 -19.83 13.63
C ILE A 586 -10.76 -20.14 12.15
N TYR A 587 -11.08 -19.17 11.30
CA TYR A 587 -10.91 -19.28 9.86
C TYR A 587 -10.84 -17.89 9.24
N ASN A 588 -10.31 -17.80 8.03
CA ASN A 588 -10.19 -16.55 7.29
C ASN A 588 -11.29 -16.45 6.26
N GLY A 589 -11.93 -15.30 6.17
CA GLY A 589 -12.78 -14.85 5.08
C GLY A 589 -11.98 -13.90 4.19
N LEU A 590 -12.07 -14.10 2.89
CA LEU A 590 -11.30 -13.33 1.92
C LEU A 590 -11.59 -11.82 2.00
N LEU A 591 -12.86 -11.44 2.10
CA LEU A 591 -13.29 -10.04 2.18
C LEU A 591 -13.58 -9.62 3.62
N SER A 592 -14.01 -10.57 4.45
CA SER A 592 -14.51 -10.33 5.80
C SER A 592 -13.45 -10.44 6.90
N GLY A 593 -12.26 -10.95 6.59
CA GLY A 593 -11.11 -10.97 7.50
C GLY A 593 -11.09 -12.20 8.40
N VAL A 594 -10.81 -12.02 9.69
CA VAL A 594 -10.68 -13.15 10.62
C VAL A 594 -12.03 -13.48 11.25
N HIS A 595 -12.37 -14.76 11.34
CA HIS A 595 -13.59 -15.27 11.93
C HIS A 595 -13.31 -16.20 13.09
N VAL A 596 -14.17 -16.15 14.10
CA VAL A 596 -14.19 -17.04 15.27
C VAL A 596 -15.59 -17.61 15.42
N MET A 597 -15.69 -18.92 15.56
CA MET A 597 -16.93 -19.62 15.91
C MET A 597 -16.76 -20.33 17.25
N PHE A 598 -17.59 -19.95 18.22
CA PHE A 598 -17.69 -20.61 19.52
C PHE A 598 -18.72 -21.75 19.41
N LEU A 599 -18.24 -22.99 19.32
CA LEU A 599 -19.08 -24.14 18.98
C LEU A 599 -20.13 -24.47 20.05
N THR A 600 -19.83 -24.25 21.33
CA THR A 600 -20.77 -24.57 22.42
C THR A 600 -21.91 -23.55 22.54
N THR A 601 -21.63 -22.26 22.31
CA THR A 601 -22.63 -21.20 22.40
C THR A 601 -23.28 -20.87 21.06
N ASN A 602 -22.74 -21.40 19.95
CA ASN A 602 -23.11 -21.03 18.59
C ASN A 602 -23.07 -19.51 18.37
N ILE A 603 -22.01 -18.89 18.91
CA ILE A 603 -21.75 -17.46 18.74
C ILE A 603 -20.61 -17.29 17.74
N HIS A 604 -20.76 -16.29 16.87
CA HIS A 604 -19.81 -15.94 15.84
C HIS A 604 -19.24 -14.54 16.09
N ALA A 605 -17.92 -14.39 15.99
CA ALA A 605 -17.26 -13.09 15.96
C ALA A 605 -16.49 -12.94 14.65
N SER A 606 -16.55 -11.77 14.04
CA SER A 606 -15.77 -11.41 12.86
C SER A 606 -14.99 -10.12 13.14
N PHE A 607 -13.74 -10.10 12.71
CA PHE A 607 -12.85 -8.96 12.81
C PHE A 607 -12.69 -8.40 11.40
N ALA A 608 -13.18 -7.18 11.19
CA ALA A 608 -13.10 -6.51 9.89
C ALA A 608 -11.64 -6.43 9.41
N GLY A 609 -11.29 -7.25 8.43
CA GLY A 609 -9.93 -7.40 7.92
C GLY A 609 -8.96 -8.07 8.92
N GLY A 610 -7.82 -8.49 8.38
CA GLY A 610 -6.78 -9.21 9.11
C GLY A 610 -6.53 -10.60 8.52
N SER A 611 -5.36 -11.15 8.79
CA SER A 611 -4.91 -12.46 8.27
C SER A 611 -3.94 -13.14 9.24
N HIS A 612 -3.49 -14.33 8.87
CA HIS A 612 -2.51 -15.15 9.58
C HIS A 612 -2.87 -15.37 11.06
N ALA A 613 -4.15 -15.59 11.30
CA ALA A 613 -4.68 -15.79 12.63
C ALA A 613 -4.10 -17.06 13.30
N SER A 614 -3.68 -16.90 14.56
CA SER A 614 -3.18 -17.98 15.41
C SER A 614 -3.93 -17.97 16.73
N LEU A 615 -4.40 -19.15 17.15
CA LEU A 615 -5.04 -19.34 18.44
C LEU A 615 -4.02 -19.81 19.47
N SER A 616 -4.17 -19.38 20.73
CA SER A 616 -3.47 -20.03 21.85
C SER A 616 -3.98 -21.47 22.01
N ALA A 617 -3.13 -22.32 22.57
CA ALA A 617 -3.44 -23.74 22.77
C ALA A 617 -4.73 -23.95 23.60
N ASP A 618 -4.99 -23.10 24.58
CA ASP A 618 -6.19 -23.15 25.43
C ASP A 618 -7.45 -22.55 24.77
N GLY A 619 -7.32 -22.00 23.55
CA GLY A 619 -8.44 -21.41 22.81
C GLY A 619 -8.90 -20.03 23.30
N ARG A 620 -8.25 -19.45 24.31
CA ARG A 620 -8.65 -18.17 24.88
C ARG A 620 -8.17 -16.97 24.07
N TRP A 621 -6.93 -17.01 23.59
CA TRP A 621 -6.31 -15.87 22.94
C TRP A 621 -6.25 -16.11 21.44
N LEU A 622 -6.53 -15.05 20.70
CA LEU A 622 -6.37 -15.00 19.26
C LEU A 622 -5.44 -13.86 18.91
N ILE A 623 -4.41 -14.12 18.12
CA ILE A 623 -3.57 -13.09 17.53
C ILE A 623 -3.66 -13.15 16.01
N PHE A 624 -3.60 -12.00 15.36
CA PHE A 624 -3.60 -11.89 13.91
C PHE A 624 -2.94 -10.57 13.50
N ASP A 625 -2.50 -10.48 12.25
CA ASP A 625 -2.02 -9.21 11.69
C ASP A 625 -3.07 -8.56 10.81
N ARG A 626 -2.97 -7.24 10.66
CA ARG A 626 -3.74 -6.47 9.69
C ARG A 626 -2.79 -5.58 8.90
N THR A 627 -2.72 -5.79 7.60
CA THR A 627 -1.89 -5.01 6.70
C THR A 627 -2.59 -3.76 6.20
N THR A 628 -1.79 -2.74 5.91
CA THR A 628 -2.16 -1.62 5.04
C THR A 628 -1.34 -1.73 3.76
N ASP A 629 -1.96 -1.43 2.63
CA ASP A 629 -1.30 -1.52 1.33
C ASP A 629 -1.76 -0.37 0.42
N ASP A 630 -0.84 0.14 -0.39
CA ASP A 630 -1.09 1.26 -1.31
C ASP A 630 -1.56 0.81 -2.70
N GLY A 631 -1.78 -0.49 -2.88
CA GLY A 631 -2.12 -1.10 -4.16
C GLY A 631 -0.92 -1.47 -5.03
N GLU A 632 0.30 -1.15 -4.63
CA GLU A 632 1.54 -1.68 -5.18
C GLU A 632 2.17 -2.69 -4.23
N GLN A 633 2.15 -2.40 -2.94
CA GLN A 633 2.81 -3.20 -1.92
C GLN A 633 2.17 -2.99 -0.55
N VAL A 634 2.45 -3.91 0.38
CA VAL A 634 2.15 -3.70 1.80
C VAL A 634 3.03 -2.54 2.29
N THR A 635 2.39 -1.52 2.86
CA THR A 635 3.03 -0.30 3.36
C THR A 635 3.17 -0.28 4.87
N GLY A 636 2.46 -1.16 5.58
CA GLY A 636 2.53 -1.27 7.02
C GLY A 636 1.62 -2.37 7.55
N SER A 637 1.66 -2.60 8.85
CA SER A 637 0.79 -3.56 9.50
C SER A 637 0.64 -3.27 10.99
N GLU A 638 -0.36 -3.90 11.59
CA GLU A 638 -0.54 -3.93 13.04
C GLU A 638 -0.75 -5.38 13.49
N LEU A 639 -0.22 -5.74 14.65
CA LEU A 639 -0.56 -6.98 15.35
C LEU A 639 -1.74 -6.73 16.29
N LEU A 640 -2.74 -7.60 16.27
CA LEU A 640 -3.94 -7.48 17.09
C LEU A 640 -4.12 -8.71 17.97
N LEU A 641 -4.46 -8.48 19.24
CA LEU A 641 -4.74 -9.52 20.24
C LEU A 641 -6.20 -9.44 20.67
N ALA A 642 -6.91 -10.57 20.58
CA ALA A 642 -8.27 -10.72 21.06
C ALA A 642 -8.35 -11.66 22.27
N ASP A 643 -9.06 -11.24 23.31
CA ASP A 643 -9.46 -12.10 24.44
C ASP A 643 -10.85 -12.70 24.15
N LEU A 644 -10.88 -14.01 23.96
CA LEU A 644 -12.08 -14.79 23.63
C LEU A 644 -12.75 -15.39 24.88
N LEU A 645 -12.35 -14.98 26.09
CA LEU A 645 -12.89 -15.53 27.34
C LEU A 645 -14.41 -15.40 27.47
N ASP A 646 -15.01 -14.30 27.01
CA ASP A 646 -16.46 -14.13 26.92
C ASP A 646 -16.92 -14.19 25.46
N PRO A 647 -17.58 -15.28 25.03
CA PRO A 647 -18.10 -15.42 23.67
C PRO A 647 -19.02 -14.27 23.22
N ASN A 648 -19.72 -13.60 24.14
CA ASN A 648 -20.63 -12.51 23.80
C ASN A 648 -19.94 -11.15 23.66
N ARG A 649 -18.74 -11.01 24.26
CA ARG A 649 -18.00 -9.74 24.38
C ARG A 649 -16.51 -10.00 24.21
N VAL A 650 -16.08 -10.03 22.96
CA VAL A 650 -14.66 -10.17 22.61
C VAL A 650 -13.96 -8.84 22.80
N ARG A 651 -12.86 -8.83 23.54
CA ARG A 651 -12.02 -7.63 23.70
C ARG A 651 -10.89 -7.66 22.67
N LEU A 652 -10.71 -6.59 21.91
CA LEU A 652 -9.68 -6.47 20.88
C LEU A 652 -8.68 -5.36 21.24
N CYS A 653 -7.39 -5.69 21.25
CA CYS A 653 -6.28 -4.79 21.55
C CYS A 653 -5.34 -4.72 20.37
N VAL A 654 -4.89 -3.52 20.00
CA VAL A 654 -3.80 -3.36 19.04
C VAL A 654 -2.48 -3.41 19.82
N LEU A 655 -1.58 -4.31 19.43
CA LEU A 655 -0.30 -4.55 20.09
C LEU A 655 0.82 -3.67 19.53
N THR A 656 0.75 -3.35 18.24
CA THR A 656 1.76 -2.57 17.52
C THR A 656 1.11 -1.51 16.63
N HIS A 657 1.78 -0.36 16.52
CA HIS A 657 1.37 0.76 15.68
C HIS A 657 2.58 1.26 14.87
N SER A 658 3.31 0.33 14.26
CA SER A 658 4.58 0.63 13.59
C SER A 658 4.31 0.84 12.10
N PRO A 659 4.05 2.07 11.61
CA PRO A 659 3.73 2.30 10.20
C PRO A 659 4.87 1.87 9.27
N ASP A 660 6.11 1.88 9.76
CA ASP A 660 7.32 1.59 8.98
C ASP A 660 7.84 0.16 9.15
N VAL A 661 7.19 -0.67 9.97
CA VAL A 661 7.60 -2.07 10.20
C VAL A 661 6.45 -3.00 9.84
N ILE A 662 6.69 -3.85 8.84
CA ILE A 662 5.73 -4.86 8.40
C ILE A 662 5.90 -6.10 9.29
N GLU A 663 5.00 -6.26 10.24
CA GLU A 663 4.89 -7.35 11.20
C GLU A 663 3.79 -8.32 10.74
N LEU A 664 4.17 -9.57 10.42
CA LEU A 664 3.26 -10.57 9.86
C LEU A 664 3.38 -11.92 10.57
N TYR A 665 2.39 -12.78 10.38
CA TYR A 665 2.39 -14.16 10.88
C TYR A 665 2.61 -14.26 12.40
N PRO A 666 1.79 -13.59 13.22
CA PRO A 666 1.94 -13.68 14.67
C PRO A 666 1.50 -15.04 15.22
N SER A 667 2.15 -15.49 16.30
CA SER A 667 1.81 -16.74 17.00
C SER A 667 2.05 -16.62 18.50
N LEU A 668 1.16 -17.18 19.32
CA LEU A 668 1.14 -17.04 20.79
C LEU A 668 1.53 -18.32 21.52
N SER A 669 2.09 -18.16 22.73
CA SER A 669 2.15 -19.23 23.73
C SER A 669 0.75 -19.55 24.27
N ALA A 670 0.61 -20.71 24.95
CA ALA A 670 -0.66 -21.15 25.51
C ALA A 670 -1.27 -20.16 26.51
N ASP A 671 -0.44 -19.47 27.29
CA ASP A 671 -0.86 -18.49 28.28
C ASP A 671 -1.11 -17.08 27.71
N GLY A 672 -0.80 -16.86 26.42
CA GLY A 672 -0.89 -15.57 25.77
C GLY A 672 0.15 -14.54 26.23
N GLN A 673 1.17 -14.94 27.00
CA GLN A 673 2.16 -14.02 27.57
C GLN A 673 3.37 -13.78 26.66
N THR A 674 3.53 -14.57 25.59
CA THR A 674 4.63 -14.41 24.64
C THR A 674 4.14 -14.57 23.22
N VAL A 675 4.79 -13.87 22.31
CA VAL A 675 4.46 -13.83 20.89
C VAL A 675 5.70 -13.98 20.04
N THR A 676 5.58 -14.64 18.89
CA THR A 676 6.51 -14.52 17.77
C THR A 676 5.83 -13.93 16.55
N TYR A 677 6.57 -13.19 15.73
CA TYR A 677 6.07 -12.60 14.48
C TYR A 677 7.25 -12.42 13.51
N SER A 678 6.96 -12.14 12.23
CA SER A 678 7.96 -11.90 11.20
C SER A 678 8.07 -10.41 10.90
N THR A 679 9.27 -9.93 10.62
CA THR A 679 9.51 -8.69 9.87
C THR A 679 10.39 -9.00 8.65
N PRO A 680 10.66 -8.03 7.75
CA PRO A 680 11.62 -8.24 6.66
C PRO A 680 13.02 -8.68 7.13
N ASP A 681 13.39 -8.39 8.39
CA ASP A 681 14.69 -8.78 8.96
C ASP A 681 14.71 -10.25 9.41
N GLY A 682 13.56 -10.82 9.78
CA GLY A 682 13.46 -12.20 10.22
C GLY A 682 12.36 -12.45 11.25
N VAL A 683 12.54 -13.50 12.06
CA VAL A 683 11.60 -13.89 13.12
C VAL A 683 11.95 -13.19 14.42
N TRP A 684 10.95 -12.56 15.03
CA TRP A 684 11.03 -11.87 16.31
C TRP A 684 10.25 -12.60 17.39
N PHE A 685 10.67 -12.38 18.64
CA PHE A 685 9.98 -12.80 19.86
C PHE A 685 9.77 -11.58 20.75
N ALA A 686 8.61 -11.49 21.41
CA ALA A 686 8.33 -10.47 22.41
C ALA A 686 7.47 -11.02 23.56
N GLU A 687 7.52 -10.33 24.69
CA GLU A 687 6.60 -10.56 25.82
C GLU A 687 5.33 -9.72 25.61
N VAL A 688 4.18 -10.31 25.91
CA VAL A 688 2.88 -9.64 25.99
C VAL A 688 2.63 -9.30 27.45
N ILE A 689 2.56 -8.01 27.76
CA ILE A 689 2.29 -7.53 29.12
C ILE A 689 0.87 -6.98 29.21
N GLU A 690 0.10 -7.45 30.18
CA GLU A 690 -1.20 -6.86 30.50
C GLU A 690 -1.00 -5.45 31.07
N ILE A 691 -1.71 -4.49 30.48
CA ILE A 691 -1.79 -3.12 30.98
C ILE A 691 -3.10 -3.00 31.75
N GLN A 692 -3.00 -2.56 33.01
CA GLN A 692 -4.21 -2.20 33.76
C GLN A 692 -4.81 -0.93 33.13
N PRO A 693 -6.09 -0.96 32.72
CA PRO A 693 -6.74 0.15 32.04
C PRO A 693 -6.82 1.43 32.90
#